data_AF-A0A8B7XMS9-F1
#
_entry.id   AF-A0A8B7XMS9-F1
#
_cell.length_a   1.000
_cell.length_b   1.000
_cell.length_c   1.000
_cell.angle_alpha   90.00
_cell.angle_beta   90.00
_cell.angle_gamma   90.00
#
_symmetry.space_group_name_H-M   'P 1'
#
loop_
_entity.id
_entity.type
_entity.pdbx_description
1 polymer ?
#
loop_
_entity_poly.entity_id
_entity_poly.type
_entity_poly.pdbx_seq_one_letter_code
_entity_poly.pdbx_strand_id
1 'polypeptide(L)'
;MRPSRWNADAVDVMTNQRAGRPSVAQSCRTGLGFLKFLQESERGDVDDKEQMKRVFLKEFKPTLEKGGVGFNFSSILYALKTNGKIRVKDGRVEILKGFLAVDQYVTLKKHTLDQKEQARATPGDRRVGGGARGKSGEGNEPYPFYCEECGVRGNSHQSFNGHLQGTRHRQQMILKCVKRSRSKFIENKNGIEITSQQDGHDGIIALKSTQGTGQKLSVTVKNRSDRDTIAFLSCVFLKVQPAFVLTDEYEVSQSKRVVHLKPGSEYSLQVAVESDSVGILSSPLIFAFKDVTSNEVFHILRFVTVEVTSEIAEDLPPSVPYQRPPRISRREPKGEIVEGIQLPQSSKSKLKLKEIKQYSIPNHLRWMLNNKNQVEGIRKDIKPDLAWSNYSHKLTTLLHIEECQMEVDIKRYDMRGVAMRQDGRFLRLEIPGLAENRPSVLKGDHLFARPSGDPAGSKTFKGYVHRVEMEEVVLGFSKELIDKFVKGLKFDIEFTFNRLPLRFQHNALDDATIHDMKRALFPLRSDIGTKKELCSVREDTGEFAGQFFDKKLASNIEQIKAVQHIVRGTSRPAPYLVFGPPGTGKTVTIVEAIKQVYSQMRGSRILACAPSNSAADLIATRLLTGGTPIAKTTIMRMNAQSRDWRSVAEILKEKDVCNYDKQGSRDTFYPPKEELVDKRILVTTLCTAGRLATAKDFPYDHFTHVFIDEAGHAVEPEAIISLANLLNPNNPRGGQVVLAGDPKQLGPILRSPLAIEHGLGLSLLERLMTESSPYQRQEEEPRYDSRVLTKLLRNYRSHPAILKLPNQMFYENELEVHADEMVRNSLCSWSKLPQKDFPILFHGVEGKDEREGQSPSFFNSAEVTVVVEYVEDLLAKRGGRKIKESDIGIISPYRRQVQKLQAVLRKRHHSDIKVGSVEEFQGQERLVIIVSTVRSTKPEHIQMDIDYKLGFVKNPKRLNVAITRAKALLVLVGNPYMLSKDECWNKFLQYCLENNAYTGCHFEEDEDALEDIIQKMDTLKISDLVDKPEGGEDQGVSAVAEQMDPEWRGDM
;
A
#
# COMPACT_ATOMS: atom_id res chain seq x y z
N MET A 1 -18.62 1.28 63.49
CA MET A 1 -19.56 0.34 64.14
C MET A 1 -20.95 0.57 63.55
N ARG A 2 -21.72 -0.51 63.37
CA ARG A 2 -22.89 -0.70 62.49
C ARG A 2 -23.99 0.38 62.57
N PRO A 3 -24.87 0.44 61.56
CA PRO A 3 -26.17 -0.21 61.77
C PRO A 3 -26.65 -1.11 60.61
N SER A 4 -27.00 -2.32 61.01
CA SER A 4 -28.05 -3.22 60.49
C SER A 4 -29.43 -2.57 60.63
N ARG A 5 -30.51 -2.93 59.93
CA ARG A 5 -30.85 -3.88 58.86
C ARG A 5 -32.34 -3.57 58.54
N TRP A 6 -32.70 -3.62 57.25
CA TRP A 6 -33.86 -4.34 56.67
C TRP A 6 -35.28 -3.83 57.05
N ASN A 7 -36.28 -3.76 56.18
CA ASN A 7 -36.84 -4.68 55.18
C ASN A 7 -37.93 -3.85 54.42
N ALA A 8 -38.59 -4.22 53.32
CA ALA A 8 -38.65 -5.40 52.46
C ALA A 8 -39.42 -4.99 51.18
N ASP A 9 -39.17 -5.70 50.07
CA ASP A 9 -40.10 -6.11 49.00
C ASP A 9 -39.31 -6.30 47.68
N ALA A 10 -39.39 -7.37 46.89
CA ALA A 10 -39.84 -8.75 47.02
C ALA A 10 -39.59 -9.40 45.62
N VAL A 11 -39.23 -10.70 45.59
CA VAL A 11 -39.56 -11.69 44.52
C VAL A 11 -38.74 -11.56 43.22
N ASP A 12 -38.03 -12.55 42.63
CA ASP A 12 -37.84 -13.99 42.87
C ASP A 12 -36.79 -14.56 41.86
N VAL A 13 -36.35 -15.80 42.10
CA VAL A 13 -35.66 -16.75 41.20
C VAL A 13 -34.13 -16.66 41.05
N MET A 14 -33.45 -17.35 41.98
CA MET A 14 -32.11 -17.92 41.80
C MET A 14 -32.17 -19.14 40.87
N THR A 15 -31.39 -19.11 39.78
CA THR A 15 -30.89 -20.31 39.09
C THR A 15 -29.38 -20.19 38.82
N ASN A 16 -28.59 -20.99 39.55
CA ASN A 16 -27.26 -21.54 39.23
C ASN A 16 -26.21 -20.67 38.49
N GLN A 17 -25.40 -19.94 39.26
CA GLN A 17 -24.05 -19.53 38.82
C GLN A 17 -23.07 -20.71 38.96
N ARG A 18 -22.70 -21.38 37.86
CA ARG A 18 -21.47 -22.19 37.78
C ARG A 18 -20.32 -21.27 37.36
N ALA A 19 -19.31 -21.14 38.23
CA ALA A 19 -18.03 -20.53 37.87
C ALA A 19 -17.42 -21.27 36.66
N GLY A 20 -17.12 -20.53 35.58
CA GLY A 20 -16.60 -21.09 34.33
C GLY A 20 -15.26 -21.80 34.52
N ARG A 21 -15.15 -23.03 34.00
CA ARG A 21 -13.86 -23.75 33.94
C ARG A 21 -12.96 -23.11 32.87
N PRO A 22 -11.64 -22.96 33.09
CA PRO A 22 -10.71 -22.47 32.08
C PRO A 22 -10.66 -23.37 30.85
N SER A 23 -10.44 -22.79 29.66
CA SER A 23 -10.25 -23.58 28.43
C SER A 23 -8.94 -24.40 28.49
N VAL A 24 -8.82 -25.41 27.63
CA VAL A 24 -7.59 -26.24 27.54
C VAL A 24 -6.39 -25.38 27.14
N ALA A 25 -6.57 -24.39 26.26
CA ALA A 25 -5.52 -23.45 25.85
C ALA A 25 -5.07 -22.52 27.00
N GLN A 26 -6.01 -22.03 27.81
CA GLN A 26 -5.69 -21.24 29.01
C GLN A 26 -4.97 -22.08 30.08
N SER A 27 -5.41 -23.33 30.28
CA SER A 27 -4.77 -24.29 31.19
C SER A 27 -3.37 -24.68 30.71
N CYS A 28 -3.16 -24.79 29.39
CA CYS A 28 -1.86 -25.07 28.80
C CYS A 28 -0.89 -23.89 28.98
N ARG A 29 -1.32 -22.65 28.68
CA ARG A 29 -0.52 -21.43 28.91
C ARG A 29 -0.13 -21.27 30.38
N THR A 30 -1.09 -21.45 31.29
CA THR A 30 -0.83 -21.42 32.75
C THR A 30 0.14 -22.53 33.16
N GLY A 31 -0.01 -23.73 32.58
CA GLY A 31 0.91 -24.85 32.78
C GLY A 31 2.32 -24.59 32.29
N LEU A 32 2.49 -23.93 31.16
CA LEU A 32 3.80 -23.53 30.65
C LEU A 32 4.46 -22.49 31.57
N GLY A 33 3.67 -21.55 32.08
CA GLY A 33 4.12 -20.64 33.14
C GLY A 33 4.60 -21.38 34.39
N PHE A 34 3.90 -22.45 34.80
CA PHE A 34 4.31 -23.28 35.93
C PHE A 34 5.63 -24.03 35.67
N LEU A 35 5.81 -24.60 34.48
CA LEU A 35 7.07 -25.26 34.11
C LEU A 35 8.23 -24.26 34.08
N LYS A 36 8.00 -23.04 33.58
CA LYS A 36 9.00 -21.96 33.61
C LYS A 36 9.34 -21.54 35.05
N PHE A 37 8.33 -21.40 35.92
CA PHE A 37 8.53 -21.13 37.34
C PHE A 37 9.38 -22.21 38.05
N LEU A 38 9.18 -23.49 37.72
CA LEU A 38 10.03 -24.56 38.25
C LEU A 38 11.49 -24.42 37.78
N GLN A 39 11.72 -24.01 36.53
CA GLN A 39 13.07 -23.79 36.03
C GLN A 39 13.75 -22.56 36.65
N GLU A 40 13.03 -21.44 36.73
CA GLU A 40 13.53 -20.20 37.34
C GLU A 40 13.81 -20.34 38.84
N SER A 41 13.12 -21.27 39.51
CA SER A 41 13.35 -21.59 40.93
C SER A 41 14.30 -22.78 41.17
N GLU A 42 15.15 -23.12 40.19
CA GLU A 42 16.14 -24.21 40.25
C GLU A 42 15.55 -25.60 40.56
N ARG A 43 14.25 -25.78 40.33
CA ARG A 43 13.47 -27.01 40.54
C ARG A 43 13.06 -27.67 39.22
N GLY A 44 13.78 -27.38 38.14
CA GLY A 44 13.52 -27.89 36.79
C GLY A 44 13.62 -29.42 36.67
N ASP A 45 14.33 -30.06 37.60
CA ASP A 45 14.53 -31.51 37.67
C ASP A 45 13.48 -32.24 38.53
N VAL A 46 12.51 -31.52 39.13
CA VAL A 46 11.43 -32.13 39.91
C VAL A 46 10.46 -32.83 38.96
N ASP A 47 10.52 -34.17 38.92
CA ASP A 47 9.68 -35.03 38.09
C ASP A 47 8.55 -35.73 38.87
N ASP A 48 8.58 -35.75 40.21
CA ASP A 48 7.52 -36.37 41.01
C ASP A 48 6.20 -35.57 40.96
N LYS A 49 5.11 -36.21 40.53
CA LYS A 49 3.81 -35.56 40.32
C LYS A 49 3.21 -34.97 41.61
N GLU A 50 3.38 -35.60 42.77
CA GLU A 50 2.82 -35.10 44.04
C GLU A 50 3.69 -33.98 44.62
N GLN A 51 4.99 -33.98 44.37
CA GLN A 51 5.88 -32.86 44.67
C GLN A 51 5.56 -31.65 43.79
N MET A 52 5.44 -31.82 42.47
CA MET A 52 5.02 -30.74 41.56
C MET A 52 3.64 -30.18 41.94
N LYS A 53 2.69 -31.02 42.33
CA LYS A 53 1.36 -30.60 42.78
C LYS A 53 1.42 -29.72 44.03
N ARG A 54 2.29 -30.06 44.98
CA ARG A 54 2.50 -29.25 46.20
C ARG A 54 3.08 -27.88 45.86
N VAL A 55 4.09 -27.81 45.01
CA VAL A 55 4.69 -26.54 44.55
C VAL A 55 3.66 -25.72 43.77
N PHE A 56 2.91 -26.35 42.87
CA PHE A 56 1.85 -25.68 42.12
C PHE A 56 0.81 -25.05 43.05
N LEU A 57 0.29 -25.79 44.03
CA LEU A 57 -0.79 -25.30 44.88
C LEU A 57 -0.33 -24.25 45.90
N LYS A 58 0.87 -24.39 46.47
CA LYS A 58 1.36 -23.51 47.53
C LYS A 58 2.09 -22.28 47.03
N GLU A 59 2.78 -22.37 45.89
CA GLU A 59 3.72 -21.33 45.47
C GLU A 59 3.34 -20.69 44.13
N PHE A 60 2.93 -21.47 43.13
CA PHE A 60 2.62 -20.92 41.81
C PHE A 60 1.17 -20.43 41.68
N LYS A 61 0.19 -21.21 42.13
CA LYS A 61 -1.23 -20.85 42.00
C LYS A 61 -1.59 -19.50 42.66
N PRO A 62 -1.00 -19.12 43.82
CA PRO A 62 -1.24 -17.79 44.41
C PRO A 62 -0.70 -16.61 43.59
N THR A 63 0.25 -16.81 42.67
CA THR A 63 0.79 -15.73 41.82
C THR A 63 -0.11 -15.41 40.62
N LEU A 64 -1.13 -16.24 40.36
CA LEU A 64 -2.11 -16.00 39.30
C LEU A 64 -3.18 -15.00 39.77
N GLU A 65 -3.60 -14.07 38.90
CA GLU A 65 -4.66 -13.10 39.20
C GLU A 65 -5.94 -13.78 39.74
N LYS A 66 -6.52 -13.22 40.81
CA LYS A 66 -7.66 -13.81 41.56
C LYS A 66 -7.37 -15.22 42.14
N GLY A 67 -6.13 -15.55 42.47
CA GLY A 67 -5.76 -16.80 43.16
C GLY A 67 -5.95 -18.07 42.32
N GLY A 68 -6.04 -17.95 40.99
CA GLY A 68 -6.20 -19.06 40.07
C GLY A 68 -7.52 -19.84 40.23
N VAL A 69 -8.61 -19.15 40.61
CA VAL A 69 -9.96 -19.76 40.68
C VAL A 69 -10.29 -20.41 39.32
N GLY A 70 -10.56 -21.71 39.33
CA GLY A 70 -10.83 -22.52 38.12
C GLY A 70 -9.65 -23.37 37.62
N PHE A 71 -8.39 -23.01 37.92
CA PHE A 71 -7.22 -23.80 37.54
C PHE A 71 -6.89 -24.84 38.61
N ASN A 72 -7.04 -26.12 38.26
CA ASN A 72 -6.62 -27.23 39.12
C ASN A 72 -5.38 -27.92 38.53
N PHE A 73 -4.54 -28.49 39.39
CA PHE A 73 -3.28 -29.09 38.94
C PHE A 73 -3.51 -30.21 37.92
N SER A 74 -4.58 -31.00 38.11
CA SER A 74 -4.94 -32.09 37.19
C SER A 74 -5.33 -31.57 35.79
N SER A 75 -6.03 -30.44 35.68
CA SER A 75 -6.43 -29.85 34.39
C SER A 75 -5.25 -29.23 33.67
N ILE A 76 -4.29 -28.66 34.41
CA ILE A 76 -3.03 -28.17 33.86
C ILE A 76 -2.16 -29.32 33.36
N LEU A 77 -2.01 -30.37 34.16
CA LEU A 77 -1.24 -31.55 33.77
C LEU A 77 -1.88 -32.23 32.54
N TYR A 78 -3.22 -32.29 32.50
CA TYR A 78 -3.95 -32.79 31.34
C TYR A 78 -3.75 -31.91 30.10
N ALA A 79 -3.82 -30.59 30.24
CA ALA A 79 -3.58 -29.65 29.14
C ALA A 79 -2.15 -29.74 28.60
N LEU A 80 -1.14 -29.79 29.47
CA LEU A 80 0.26 -29.95 29.08
C LEU A 80 0.52 -31.31 28.40
N LYS A 81 -0.12 -32.39 28.88
CA LYS A 81 0.00 -33.72 28.29
C LYS A 81 -0.66 -33.80 26.91
N THR A 82 -1.88 -33.27 26.77
CA THR A 82 -2.62 -33.25 25.49
C THR A 82 -1.95 -32.36 24.44
N ASN A 83 -1.24 -31.31 24.86
CA ASN A 83 -0.46 -30.44 23.97
C ASN A 83 0.99 -30.93 23.77
N GLY A 84 1.31 -32.16 24.17
CA GLY A 84 2.63 -32.77 23.94
C GLY A 84 3.80 -32.06 24.61
N LYS A 85 3.56 -31.32 25.71
CA LYS A 85 4.59 -30.59 26.46
C LYS A 85 5.22 -31.43 27.57
N ILE A 86 4.47 -32.40 28.11
CA ILE A 86 4.94 -33.34 29.13
C ILE A 86 4.47 -34.76 28.81
N ARG A 87 5.18 -35.75 29.35
CA ARG A 87 4.75 -37.14 29.40
C ARG A 87 4.62 -37.56 30.87
N VAL A 88 3.56 -38.28 31.21
CA VAL A 88 3.34 -38.77 32.58
C VAL A 88 3.36 -40.29 32.56
N LYS A 89 4.29 -40.90 33.29
CA LYS A 89 4.46 -42.36 33.40
C LYS A 89 4.80 -42.72 34.85
N ASP A 90 4.10 -43.70 35.42
CA ASP A 90 4.34 -44.25 36.76
C ASP A 90 4.47 -43.18 37.88
N GLY A 91 3.64 -42.14 37.84
CA GLY A 91 3.65 -41.06 38.84
C GLY A 91 4.71 -39.97 38.61
N ARG A 92 5.58 -40.13 37.61
CA ARG A 92 6.57 -39.12 37.21
C ARG A 92 6.13 -38.32 35.98
N VAL A 93 6.52 -37.05 35.93
CA VAL A 93 6.23 -36.07 34.90
C VAL A 93 7.54 -35.72 34.19
N GLU A 94 7.71 -36.24 32.99
CA GLU A 94 8.84 -35.94 32.12
C GLU A 94 8.52 -34.71 31.27
N ILE A 95 9.30 -33.63 31.40
CA ILE A 95 9.20 -32.44 30.56
C ILE A 95 9.92 -32.71 29.24
N LEU A 96 9.21 -32.64 28.12
CA LEU A 96 9.78 -32.99 26.81
C LEU A 96 10.69 -31.83 26.33
N LYS A 97 12.01 -32.08 26.27
CA LYS A 97 13.01 -31.08 25.84
C LYS A 97 12.79 -30.69 24.37
N GLY A 98 12.62 -29.39 24.12
CA GLY A 98 12.39 -28.81 22.78
C GLY A 98 11.42 -27.64 22.70
N PHE A 99 10.73 -27.25 23.79
CA PHE A 99 9.70 -26.19 23.78
C PHE A 99 9.96 -24.99 24.69
N LEU A 100 11.01 -25.02 25.51
CA LEU A 100 11.41 -23.89 26.37
C LEU A 100 12.38 -22.91 25.68
N ALA A 101 12.66 -23.13 24.39
CA ALA A 101 13.50 -22.28 23.55
C ALA A 101 12.70 -21.62 22.41
N VAL A 102 11.50 -21.11 22.72
CA VAL A 102 10.71 -20.31 21.78
C VAL A 102 10.25 -19.04 22.49
N ASP A 103 11.19 -18.15 22.75
CA ASP A 103 10.92 -16.71 22.82
C ASP A 103 12.24 -15.94 22.70
N GLN A 104 12.81 -15.97 21.50
CA GLN A 104 13.86 -15.07 20.98
C GLN A 104 14.24 -15.60 19.59
N TYR A 105 14.19 -14.74 18.56
CA TYR A 105 14.53 -14.99 17.15
C TYR A 105 13.44 -15.62 16.25
N VAL A 106 12.53 -14.76 15.78
CA VAL A 106 12.00 -14.85 14.40
C VAL A 106 12.38 -13.55 13.69
N THR A 107 13.55 -13.56 13.05
CA THR A 107 13.96 -12.50 12.12
C THR A 107 14.71 -13.14 10.94
N LEU A 108 14.26 -12.83 9.73
CA LEU A 108 15.01 -12.85 8.46
C LEU A 108 15.40 -14.21 7.86
N LYS A 109 14.61 -14.67 6.88
CA LYS A 109 15.14 -15.39 5.71
C LYS A 109 15.54 -14.36 4.65
N LYS A 110 16.84 -14.09 4.52
CA LYS A 110 17.48 -13.63 3.29
C LYS A 110 18.26 -14.79 2.71
N HIS A 111 17.87 -15.28 1.55
CA HIS A 111 18.74 -16.10 0.72
C HIS A 111 19.58 -15.15 -0.13
N THR A 112 20.89 -15.16 0.08
CA THR A 112 21.87 -14.67 -0.89
C THR A 112 22.61 -15.87 -1.45
N LEU A 113 22.63 -15.94 -2.77
CA LEU A 113 23.55 -16.72 -3.59
C LEU A 113 24.99 -16.29 -3.29
N ASP A 114 25.89 -17.23 -3.04
CA ASP A 114 26.98 -17.54 -3.97
C ASP A 114 27.93 -18.57 -3.35
N GLN A 115 28.16 -19.64 -4.11
CA GLN A 115 29.44 -20.33 -4.32
C GLN A 115 29.15 -21.75 -4.82
N LYS A 116 29.19 -21.90 -6.15
CA LYS A 116 29.71 -23.11 -6.79
C LYS A 116 30.08 -22.80 -8.23
N GLU A 117 31.35 -22.47 -8.41
CA GLU A 117 32.06 -22.68 -9.65
C GLU A 117 32.16 -24.19 -9.95
N GLN A 118 32.03 -24.49 -11.24
CA GLN A 118 32.58 -25.63 -11.97
C GLN A 118 31.97 -27.01 -11.73
N ALA A 119 31.07 -27.36 -12.66
CA ALA A 119 30.75 -28.72 -13.04
C ALA A 119 31.77 -29.27 -14.07
N ARG A 120 32.18 -30.53 -13.89
CA ARG A 120 32.57 -31.51 -14.93
C ARG A 120 32.11 -32.88 -14.40
N ALA A 121 31.04 -33.50 -14.91
CA ALA A 121 31.01 -34.49 -16.01
C ALA A 121 32.08 -35.58 -15.82
N THR A 122 31.83 -36.90 -15.75
CA THR A 122 30.93 -37.80 -16.54
C THR A 122 30.93 -39.22 -15.88
N PRO A 123 30.12 -40.20 -16.34
CA PRO A 123 29.74 -41.42 -15.62
C PRO A 123 30.62 -42.64 -15.90
N GLY A 124 30.57 -43.67 -15.05
CA GLY A 124 31.13 -44.98 -15.41
C GLY A 124 31.27 -46.01 -14.29
N ASP A 125 30.42 -47.01 -14.38
CA ASP A 125 30.74 -48.44 -14.23
C ASP A 125 30.76 -49.16 -12.88
N ARG A 126 30.48 -50.45 -13.02
CA ARG A 126 29.97 -51.46 -12.10
C ARG A 126 31.03 -52.19 -11.26
N ARG A 127 30.50 -52.86 -10.22
CA ARG A 127 30.82 -54.20 -9.66
C ARG A 127 31.86 -54.37 -8.53
N VAL A 128 31.32 -54.94 -7.43
CA VAL A 128 31.79 -56.03 -6.55
C VAL A 128 33.05 -55.86 -5.69
N GLY A 129 32.82 -55.89 -4.37
CA GLY A 129 33.43 -56.89 -3.48
C GLY A 129 34.54 -56.43 -2.53
N GLY A 130 34.35 -56.74 -1.24
CA GLY A 130 35.45 -56.95 -0.29
C GLY A 130 35.50 -55.92 0.83
N GLY A 131 35.27 -56.38 2.05
CA GLY A 131 35.15 -55.53 3.24
C GLY A 131 36.48 -55.05 3.83
N ALA A 132 36.40 -54.02 4.65
CA ALA A 132 37.08 -53.91 5.94
C ALA A 132 36.64 -52.61 6.64
N ARG A 133 36.61 -52.68 7.96
CA ARG A 133 36.04 -51.72 8.92
C ARG A 133 36.70 -50.33 8.85
N GLY A 134 35.88 -49.27 8.96
CA GLY A 134 36.35 -47.96 9.42
C GLY A 134 35.40 -46.80 9.13
N LYS A 135 34.79 -46.26 10.20
CA LYS A 135 34.20 -44.92 10.33
C LYS A 135 32.97 -44.60 9.45
N SER A 136 31.78 -44.90 9.96
CA SER A 136 30.52 -44.28 9.50
C SER A 136 30.28 -42.98 10.25
N GLY A 137 30.68 -41.86 9.64
CA GLY A 137 30.21 -40.53 9.97
C GLY A 137 29.76 -39.87 8.68
N GLU A 138 28.54 -40.16 8.22
CA GLU A 138 27.86 -39.41 7.17
C GLU A 138 26.35 -39.71 7.16
N GLY A 139 25.55 -38.65 7.08
CA GLY A 139 24.27 -38.66 6.38
C GLY A 139 23.05 -39.29 7.06
N ASN A 140 22.49 -38.63 8.07
CA ASN A 140 21.03 -38.66 8.23
C ASN A 140 20.50 -37.30 7.78
N GLU A 141 19.86 -37.25 6.61
CA GLU A 141 18.90 -36.19 6.33
C GLU A 141 17.94 -36.14 7.52
N PRO A 142 17.75 -34.99 8.19
CA PRO A 142 17.01 -34.96 9.45
C PRO A 142 15.53 -35.34 9.29
N TYR A 143 15.04 -35.47 8.04
CA TYR A 143 13.67 -35.83 7.72
C TYR A 143 13.53 -36.64 6.41
N PRO A 144 13.75 -37.96 6.42
CA PRO A 144 13.67 -38.80 5.21
C PRO A 144 12.23 -39.04 4.73
N PHE A 145 11.22 -38.61 5.48
CA PHE A 145 9.82 -38.76 5.11
C PHE A 145 9.18 -37.41 4.83
N TYR A 146 8.57 -37.24 3.66
CA TYR A 146 7.89 -36.03 3.26
C TYR A 146 6.47 -36.36 2.82
N CYS A 147 5.50 -35.65 3.39
CA CYS A 147 4.11 -35.75 3.00
C CYS A 147 3.85 -34.69 1.93
N GLU A 148 3.73 -35.12 0.68
CA GLU A 148 3.41 -34.24 -0.44
C GLU A 148 2.06 -33.54 -0.26
N GLU A 149 1.17 -34.15 0.52
CA GLU A 149 -0.18 -33.63 0.71
C GLU A 149 -0.25 -32.43 1.67
N CYS A 150 0.68 -32.35 2.62
CA CYS A 150 0.59 -31.44 3.75
C CYS A 150 1.90 -30.69 4.04
N GLY A 151 2.98 -31.00 3.31
CA GLY A 151 4.29 -30.39 3.44
C GLY A 151 5.08 -30.79 4.70
N VAL A 152 4.54 -31.69 5.54
CA VAL A 152 5.17 -32.10 6.79
C VAL A 152 6.32 -33.07 6.53
N ARG A 153 7.45 -32.79 7.18
CA ARG A 153 8.68 -33.58 7.13
C ARG A 153 8.82 -34.39 8.41
N GLY A 154 8.93 -35.71 8.30
CA GLY A 154 9.05 -36.67 9.39
C GLY A 154 10.48 -37.19 9.51
N ASN A 155 11.00 -37.22 10.74
CA ASN A 155 12.37 -37.67 11.06
C ASN A 155 12.46 -39.18 11.31
N SER A 156 11.31 -39.87 11.37
CA SER A 156 11.20 -41.31 11.55
C SER A 156 9.90 -41.84 10.94
N HIS A 157 9.89 -43.10 10.52
CA HIS A 157 8.72 -43.75 9.93
C HIS A 157 7.51 -43.76 10.89
N GLN A 158 7.79 -43.80 12.20
CA GLN A 158 6.79 -43.78 13.26
C GLN A 158 6.19 -42.38 13.45
N SER A 159 7.01 -41.32 13.43
CA SER A 159 6.53 -39.93 13.44
C SER A 159 5.73 -39.59 12.17
N PHE A 160 6.14 -40.12 11.02
CA PHE A 160 5.49 -39.89 9.74
C PHE A 160 4.15 -40.62 9.66
N ASN A 161 4.08 -41.90 10.07
CA ASN A 161 2.82 -42.62 10.19
C ASN A 161 1.89 -42.00 11.25
N GLY A 162 2.44 -41.53 12.37
CA GLY A 162 1.68 -40.77 13.37
C GLY A 162 1.15 -39.44 12.83
N HIS A 163 1.90 -38.79 11.93
CA HIS A 163 1.44 -37.63 11.20
C HIS A 163 0.34 -37.99 10.18
N LEU A 164 0.48 -39.05 9.38
CA LEU A 164 -0.52 -39.52 8.42
C LEU A 164 -1.85 -39.91 9.11
N GLN A 165 -1.77 -40.40 10.34
CA GLN A 165 -2.92 -40.69 11.20
C GLN A 165 -3.33 -39.50 12.09
N GLY A 166 -2.57 -38.40 12.03
CA GLY A 166 -2.79 -37.21 12.82
C GLY A 166 -3.97 -36.41 12.30
N THR A 167 -4.72 -35.81 13.22
CA THR A 167 -5.88 -34.95 12.91
C THR A 167 -5.52 -33.90 11.86
N ARG A 168 -4.39 -33.20 11.98
CA ARG A 168 -3.96 -32.15 11.03
C ARG A 168 -3.75 -32.66 9.58
N HIS A 169 -3.24 -33.88 9.41
CA HIS A 169 -3.09 -34.48 8.07
C HIS A 169 -4.45 -34.87 7.49
N ARG A 170 -5.28 -35.54 8.30
CA ARG A 170 -6.64 -35.95 7.91
C ARG A 170 -7.50 -34.74 7.53
N GLN A 171 -7.37 -33.65 8.28
CA GLN A 171 -8.00 -32.36 8.04
C GLN A 171 -7.61 -31.75 6.68
N GLN A 172 -6.31 -31.71 6.35
CA GLN A 172 -5.83 -31.19 5.08
C GLN A 172 -6.21 -32.09 3.88
N MET A 173 -6.28 -33.41 4.10
CA MET A 173 -6.77 -34.36 3.11
C MET A 173 -8.26 -34.14 2.79
N ILE A 174 -9.11 -33.95 3.81
CA ILE A 174 -10.55 -33.65 3.63
C ILE A 174 -10.73 -32.35 2.81
N LEU A 175 -9.97 -31.30 3.12
CA LEU A 175 -10.00 -30.04 2.37
C LEU A 175 -9.56 -30.17 0.91
N LYS A 176 -8.47 -30.91 0.65
CA LYS A 176 -8.02 -31.20 -0.72
C LYS A 176 -9.03 -32.04 -1.49
N CYS A 177 -9.68 -33.00 -0.85
CA CYS A 177 -10.73 -33.81 -1.46
C CYS A 177 -11.99 -32.98 -1.78
N VAL A 178 -12.46 -32.10 -0.87
CA VAL A 178 -13.58 -31.20 -1.16
C VAL A 178 -13.24 -30.22 -2.28
N LYS A 179 -11.99 -29.73 -2.34
CA LYS A 179 -11.53 -28.86 -3.45
C LYS A 179 -11.42 -29.59 -4.79
N ARG A 180 -10.86 -30.81 -4.82
CA ARG A 180 -10.72 -31.64 -6.04
C ARG A 180 -12.06 -32.21 -6.53
N SER A 181 -12.98 -32.50 -5.61
CA SER A 181 -14.29 -33.11 -5.90
C SER A 181 -15.46 -32.13 -5.73
N ARG A 182 -15.22 -30.82 -5.88
CA ARG A 182 -16.22 -29.76 -5.66
C ARG A 182 -17.50 -29.98 -6.48
N SER A 183 -17.37 -30.35 -7.76
CA SER A 183 -18.49 -30.69 -8.63
C SER A 183 -19.33 -31.84 -8.06
N LYS A 184 -18.68 -32.90 -7.58
CA LYS A 184 -19.35 -34.02 -6.93
C LYS A 184 -20.15 -33.56 -5.70
N PHE A 185 -19.66 -32.67 -4.84
CA PHE A 185 -20.45 -32.25 -3.68
C PHE A 185 -21.61 -31.31 -4.04
N ILE A 186 -21.56 -30.62 -5.18
CA ILE A 186 -22.59 -29.68 -5.61
C ILE A 186 -23.73 -30.37 -6.37
N GLU A 187 -23.44 -31.42 -7.14
CA GLU A 187 -24.44 -32.09 -7.95
C GLU A 187 -25.59 -32.68 -7.12
N ASN A 188 -26.80 -32.64 -7.69
CA ASN A 188 -27.93 -33.41 -7.18
C ASN A 188 -27.64 -34.91 -7.33
N LYS A 189 -27.97 -35.71 -6.31
CA LYS A 189 -27.58 -37.13 -6.25
C LYS A 189 -28.65 -37.99 -5.62
N ASN A 190 -28.65 -39.28 -5.99
CA ASN A 190 -29.51 -40.32 -5.44
C ASN A 190 -31.00 -39.93 -5.45
N GLY A 191 -31.44 -39.27 -6.53
CA GLY A 191 -32.82 -38.80 -6.70
C GLY A 191 -33.19 -37.56 -5.87
N ILE A 192 -32.29 -37.00 -5.05
CA ILE A 192 -32.54 -35.75 -4.32
C ILE A 192 -32.19 -34.54 -5.16
N GLU A 193 -33.17 -33.65 -5.33
CA GLU A 193 -33.02 -32.36 -5.98
C GLU A 193 -33.20 -31.24 -4.95
N ILE A 194 -32.22 -30.33 -4.86
CA ILE A 194 -32.31 -29.12 -4.05
C ILE A 194 -32.46 -27.92 -4.98
N THR A 195 -33.58 -27.22 -4.84
CA THR A 195 -33.94 -26.03 -5.63
C THR A 195 -34.24 -24.83 -4.73
N SER A 196 -34.09 -23.63 -5.26
CA SER A 196 -34.54 -22.39 -4.63
C SER A 196 -35.19 -21.46 -5.65
N GLN A 197 -35.85 -20.41 -5.17
CA GLN A 197 -36.47 -19.41 -6.04
C GLN A 197 -35.45 -18.61 -6.88
N GLN A 198 -34.15 -18.65 -6.53
CA GLN A 198 -33.07 -17.92 -7.19
C GLN A 198 -31.79 -18.78 -7.26
N ASP A 199 -31.86 -19.88 -8.02
CA ASP A 199 -30.70 -20.74 -8.25
C ASP A 199 -29.74 -20.14 -9.28
N GLY A 200 -28.48 -19.97 -8.89
CA GLY A 200 -27.36 -19.64 -9.78
C GLY A 200 -26.66 -20.87 -10.35
N HIS A 201 -25.62 -20.66 -11.14
CA HIS A 201 -24.74 -21.73 -11.60
C HIS A 201 -23.86 -22.28 -10.45
N ASP A 202 -23.39 -23.52 -10.57
CA ASP A 202 -22.47 -24.18 -9.62
C ASP A 202 -22.98 -24.27 -8.16
N GLY A 203 -24.27 -24.52 -7.96
CA GLY A 203 -24.85 -24.75 -6.62
C GLY A 203 -24.93 -23.50 -5.76
N ILE A 204 -24.84 -22.32 -6.36
CA ILE A 204 -25.01 -21.03 -5.68
C ILE A 204 -26.50 -20.74 -5.53
N ILE A 205 -26.91 -20.38 -4.32
CA ILE A 205 -28.23 -19.84 -4.02
C ILE A 205 -28.02 -18.34 -3.78
N ALA A 206 -28.42 -17.51 -4.75
CA ALA A 206 -28.14 -16.08 -4.74
C ALA A 206 -29.33 -15.27 -4.23
N LEU A 207 -29.07 -14.26 -3.41
CA LEU A 207 -30.08 -13.35 -2.86
C LEU A 207 -29.63 -11.91 -2.97
N LYS A 208 -30.58 -10.99 -3.14
CA LYS A 208 -30.36 -9.55 -3.07
C LYS A 208 -31.21 -8.95 -1.98
N SER A 209 -30.57 -8.37 -0.97
CA SER A 209 -31.23 -7.66 0.12
C SER A 209 -30.80 -6.20 0.16
N THR A 210 -31.59 -5.36 0.81
CA THR A 210 -31.24 -3.97 1.13
C THR A 210 -30.80 -3.89 2.60
N GLN A 211 -29.81 -3.07 2.89
CA GLN A 211 -29.28 -2.83 4.24
C GLN A 211 -30.39 -2.54 5.25
N GLY A 212 -30.37 -3.22 6.39
CA GLY A 212 -31.38 -3.08 7.45
C GLY A 212 -32.77 -3.66 7.12
N THR A 213 -32.91 -4.38 6.00
CA THR A 213 -34.14 -5.11 5.66
C THR A 213 -33.91 -6.62 5.75
N GLY A 214 -34.82 -7.32 6.44
CA GLY A 214 -34.81 -8.78 6.51
C GLY A 214 -35.38 -9.41 5.24
N GLN A 215 -34.65 -10.33 4.63
CA GLN A 215 -35.10 -11.12 3.49
C GLN A 215 -35.22 -12.60 3.85
N LYS A 216 -36.22 -13.29 3.31
CA LYS A 216 -36.40 -14.73 3.49
C LYS A 216 -36.43 -15.43 2.14
N LEU A 217 -35.74 -16.56 2.05
CA LEU A 217 -35.73 -17.43 0.89
C LEU A 217 -36.17 -18.83 1.28
N SER A 218 -37.06 -19.42 0.48
CA SER A 218 -37.40 -20.84 0.58
C SER A 218 -36.43 -21.67 -0.26
N VAL A 219 -35.85 -22.69 0.37
CA VAL A 219 -35.07 -23.75 -0.29
C VAL A 219 -35.87 -25.04 -0.18
N THR A 220 -36.07 -25.72 -1.29
CA THR A 220 -36.91 -26.93 -1.38
C THR A 220 -36.04 -28.13 -1.69
N VAL A 221 -36.14 -29.16 -0.85
CA VAL A 221 -35.54 -30.47 -1.05
C VAL A 221 -36.63 -31.42 -1.54
N LYS A 222 -36.46 -31.96 -2.74
CA LYS A 222 -37.42 -32.87 -3.37
C LYS A 222 -36.81 -34.24 -3.59
N ASN A 223 -37.54 -35.28 -3.22
CA ASN A 223 -37.17 -36.65 -3.57
C ASN A 223 -37.84 -37.06 -4.90
N ARG A 224 -37.03 -37.17 -5.96
CA ARG A 224 -37.42 -37.64 -7.30
C ARG A 224 -37.05 -39.11 -7.56
N SER A 225 -36.63 -39.87 -6.55
CA SER A 225 -36.44 -41.30 -6.72
C SER A 225 -37.79 -41.97 -7.05
N ASP A 226 -37.74 -43.07 -7.81
CA ASP A 226 -38.96 -43.82 -8.18
C ASP A 226 -39.42 -44.77 -7.07
N ARG A 227 -38.52 -45.18 -6.17
CA ARG A 227 -38.79 -46.23 -5.15
C ARG A 227 -38.17 -45.97 -3.78
N ASP A 228 -37.04 -45.27 -3.70
CA ASP A 228 -36.27 -45.18 -2.46
C ASP A 228 -36.76 -44.06 -1.53
N THR A 229 -36.97 -44.41 -0.25
CA THR A 229 -37.19 -43.40 0.79
C THR A 229 -35.84 -42.90 1.27
N ILE A 230 -35.64 -41.58 1.24
CA ILE A 230 -34.40 -40.94 1.66
C ILE A 230 -34.61 -40.25 3.00
N ALA A 231 -33.77 -40.56 3.99
CA ALA A 231 -33.76 -39.87 5.27
C ALA A 231 -32.94 -38.57 5.19
N PHE A 232 -33.56 -37.43 5.43
CA PHE A 232 -32.91 -36.14 5.58
C PHE A 232 -32.44 -35.97 7.02
N LEU A 233 -31.12 -36.02 7.23
CA LEU A 233 -30.50 -36.13 8.54
C LEU A 233 -30.26 -34.77 9.20
N SER A 234 -29.70 -33.83 8.44
CA SER A 234 -29.37 -32.49 8.93
C SER A 234 -29.07 -31.52 7.79
N CYS A 235 -29.16 -30.22 8.10
CA CYS A 235 -28.77 -29.14 7.21
C CYS A 235 -28.08 -28.02 8.01
N VAL A 236 -26.81 -27.73 7.73
CA VAL A 236 -25.99 -26.85 8.58
C VAL A 236 -25.09 -25.94 7.75
N PHE A 237 -24.92 -24.68 8.18
CA PHE A 237 -23.91 -23.79 7.63
C PHE A 237 -22.50 -24.17 8.12
N LEU A 238 -21.60 -24.45 7.18
CA LEU A 238 -20.20 -24.79 7.49
C LEU A 238 -19.47 -23.58 8.08
N LYS A 239 -19.64 -22.39 7.49
CA LYS A 239 -19.10 -21.13 8.02
C LYS A 239 -20.15 -20.42 8.85
N VAL A 240 -19.82 -20.07 10.10
CA VAL A 240 -20.73 -19.27 10.94
C VAL A 240 -20.86 -17.88 10.33
N GLN A 241 -22.11 -17.48 10.08
CA GLN A 241 -22.46 -16.12 9.63
C GLN A 241 -23.61 -15.66 10.52
N PRO A 242 -23.37 -14.70 11.45
CA PRO A 242 -24.42 -14.24 12.37
C PRO A 242 -25.68 -13.72 11.67
N ALA A 243 -25.53 -13.20 10.45
CA ALA A 243 -26.63 -12.70 9.63
C ALA A 243 -27.53 -13.81 9.05
N PHE A 244 -27.12 -15.08 9.06
CA PHE A 244 -27.89 -16.18 8.47
C PHE A 244 -28.61 -16.98 9.53
N VAL A 245 -29.94 -17.06 9.40
CA VAL A 245 -30.79 -17.87 10.28
C VAL A 245 -31.52 -18.91 9.43
N LEU A 246 -31.31 -20.20 9.73
CA LEU A 246 -32.07 -21.28 9.11
C LEU A 246 -33.28 -21.63 9.99
N THR A 247 -34.45 -21.77 9.37
CA THR A 247 -35.69 -22.19 10.04
C THR A 247 -36.39 -23.24 9.18
N ASP A 248 -36.94 -24.28 9.81
CA ASP A 248 -37.64 -25.35 9.12
C ASP A 248 -38.69 -25.98 10.05
N GLU A 249 -39.74 -26.57 9.46
CA GLU A 249 -40.94 -27.01 10.19
C GLU A 249 -40.65 -28.11 11.22
N TYR A 250 -39.69 -28.98 10.94
CA TYR A 250 -39.39 -30.15 11.79
C TYR A 250 -38.04 -30.08 12.50
N GLU A 251 -37.41 -28.90 12.53
CA GLU A 251 -36.12 -28.63 13.20
C GLU A 251 -34.95 -29.54 12.75
N VAL A 252 -34.94 -29.94 11.48
CA VAL A 252 -33.83 -30.66 10.82
C VAL A 252 -32.57 -29.80 10.79
N SER A 253 -32.72 -28.47 10.67
CA SER A 253 -31.61 -27.51 10.73
C SER A 253 -30.90 -27.46 12.07
N GLN A 254 -31.61 -27.81 13.14
CA GLN A 254 -31.08 -27.91 14.50
C GLN A 254 -30.59 -29.33 14.80
N SER A 255 -30.59 -30.23 13.81
CA SER A 255 -30.25 -31.65 13.94
C SER A 255 -31.06 -32.37 15.03
N LYS A 256 -32.30 -31.93 15.29
CA LYS A 256 -33.16 -32.48 16.34
C LYS A 256 -34.04 -33.63 15.87
N ARG A 257 -34.39 -33.65 14.58
CA ARG A 257 -35.25 -34.69 13.99
C ARG A 257 -34.74 -35.07 12.60
N VAL A 258 -34.95 -36.34 12.25
CA VAL A 258 -34.70 -36.90 10.92
C VAL A 258 -36.03 -36.97 10.18
N VAL A 259 -36.06 -36.48 8.94
CA VAL A 259 -37.28 -36.49 8.10
C VAL A 259 -37.14 -37.53 7.01
N HIS A 260 -38.12 -38.43 6.87
CA HIS A 260 -38.11 -39.46 5.82
C HIS A 260 -38.89 -38.98 4.60
N LEU A 261 -38.15 -38.66 3.53
CA LEU A 261 -38.69 -38.21 2.25
C LEU A 261 -39.06 -39.41 1.39
N LYS A 262 -40.36 -39.69 1.25
CA LYS A 262 -40.88 -40.69 0.31
C LYS A 262 -40.71 -40.23 -1.14
N PRO A 263 -40.71 -41.14 -2.13
CA PRO A 263 -40.78 -40.79 -3.55
C PRO A 263 -41.87 -39.73 -3.82
N GLY A 264 -41.48 -38.63 -4.47
CA GLY A 264 -42.35 -37.51 -4.81
C GLY A 264 -42.61 -36.48 -3.69
N SER A 265 -42.13 -36.71 -2.46
CA SER A 265 -42.28 -35.76 -1.36
C SER A 265 -41.30 -34.58 -1.44
N GLU A 266 -41.72 -33.45 -0.87
CA GLU A 266 -40.97 -32.20 -0.83
C GLU A 266 -40.84 -31.70 0.62
N TYR A 267 -39.71 -31.06 0.91
CA TYR A 267 -39.41 -30.45 2.20
C TYR A 267 -38.90 -29.03 1.99
N SER A 268 -39.52 -28.07 2.68
CA SER A 268 -39.14 -26.65 2.55
C SER A 268 -38.42 -26.17 3.82
N LEU A 269 -37.29 -25.50 3.62
CA LEU A 269 -36.57 -24.76 4.66
C LEU A 269 -36.51 -23.28 4.27
N GLN A 270 -36.54 -22.41 5.27
CA GLN A 270 -36.38 -20.96 5.09
C GLN A 270 -35.02 -20.49 5.59
N VAL A 271 -34.31 -19.78 4.71
CA VAL A 271 -33.11 -19.03 5.04
C VAL A 271 -33.52 -17.57 5.20
N ALA A 272 -33.49 -17.06 6.44
CA ALA A 272 -33.69 -15.66 6.75
C ALA A 272 -32.33 -14.96 6.87
N VAL A 273 -32.22 -13.78 6.27
CA VAL A 273 -31.00 -12.96 6.27
C VAL A 273 -31.35 -11.52 6.61
N GLU A 274 -30.70 -10.98 7.63
CA GLU A 274 -30.81 -9.58 8.04
C GLU A 274 -29.42 -9.07 8.38
N SER A 275 -29.03 -7.94 7.78
CA SER A 275 -27.69 -7.37 7.95
C SER A 275 -27.74 -5.85 7.84
N ASP A 276 -27.11 -5.19 8.82
CA ASP A 276 -26.86 -3.75 8.80
C ASP A 276 -25.60 -3.38 8.00
N SER A 277 -24.81 -4.37 7.61
CA SER A 277 -23.58 -4.21 6.82
C SER A 277 -23.84 -4.49 5.34
N VAL A 278 -23.35 -3.60 4.46
CA VAL A 278 -23.35 -3.79 3.01
C VAL A 278 -22.22 -4.73 2.54
N GLY A 279 -22.42 -5.39 1.40
CA GLY A 279 -21.46 -6.31 0.80
C GLY A 279 -22.06 -7.68 0.49
N ILE A 280 -21.18 -8.65 0.24
CA ILE A 280 -21.52 -10.03 -0.03
C ILE A 280 -21.32 -10.84 1.24
N LEU A 281 -22.39 -11.48 1.69
CA LEU A 281 -22.35 -12.51 2.71
C LEU A 281 -22.42 -13.86 2.01
N SER A 282 -21.51 -14.78 2.32
CA SER A 282 -21.53 -16.12 1.72
C SER A 282 -21.19 -17.18 2.75
N SER A 283 -21.96 -18.27 2.76
CA SER A 283 -21.70 -19.44 3.60
C SER A 283 -22.11 -20.73 2.88
N PRO A 284 -21.26 -21.77 2.89
CA PRO A 284 -21.64 -23.09 2.41
C PRO A 284 -22.68 -23.73 3.34
N LEU A 285 -23.80 -24.15 2.77
CA LEU A 285 -24.88 -24.89 3.41
C LEU A 285 -24.79 -26.35 2.98
N ILE A 286 -24.55 -27.26 3.92
CA ILE A 286 -24.46 -28.68 3.64
C ILE A 286 -25.74 -29.40 4.07
N PHE A 287 -26.20 -30.30 3.22
CA PHE A 287 -27.34 -31.17 3.44
C PHE A 287 -26.84 -32.61 3.56
N ALA A 288 -27.19 -33.29 4.66
CA ALA A 288 -26.82 -34.67 4.90
C ALA A 288 -28.04 -35.58 4.72
N PHE A 289 -27.89 -36.61 3.89
CA PHE A 289 -28.93 -37.57 3.57
C PHE A 289 -28.44 -39.00 3.80
N LYS A 290 -29.41 -39.91 3.96
CA LYS A 290 -29.16 -41.34 4.01
C LYS A 290 -30.21 -42.08 3.22
N ASP A 291 -29.76 -42.88 2.28
CA ASP A 291 -30.63 -43.83 1.59
C ASP A 291 -30.99 -44.96 2.58
N VAL A 292 -32.29 -45.13 2.81
CA VAL A 292 -32.79 -46.12 3.78
C VAL A 292 -32.62 -47.54 3.25
N THR A 293 -32.65 -47.73 1.94
CA THR A 293 -32.54 -49.04 1.27
C THR A 293 -31.09 -49.51 1.23
N SER A 294 -30.17 -48.65 0.76
CA SER A 294 -28.74 -48.98 0.62
C SER A 294 -27.94 -48.75 1.91
N ASN A 295 -28.51 -48.02 2.87
CA ASN A 295 -27.86 -47.58 4.11
C ASN A 295 -26.66 -46.63 3.86
N GLU A 296 -26.51 -46.10 2.64
CA GLU A 296 -25.45 -45.19 2.23
C GLU A 296 -25.77 -43.75 2.66
N VAL A 297 -24.77 -43.04 3.20
CA VAL A 297 -24.86 -41.62 3.57
C VAL A 297 -24.22 -40.80 2.47
N PHE A 298 -24.91 -39.75 2.02
CA PHE A 298 -24.39 -38.83 1.02
C PHE A 298 -24.72 -37.38 1.40
N HIS A 299 -23.97 -36.44 0.82
CA HIS A 299 -24.09 -35.03 1.12
C HIS A 299 -24.24 -34.22 -0.16
N ILE A 300 -25.04 -33.16 -0.08
CA ILE A 300 -25.18 -32.16 -1.14
C ILE A 300 -24.81 -30.79 -0.54
N LEU A 301 -23.98 -30.04 -1.25
CA LEU A 301 -23.50 -28.72 -0.85
C LEU A 301 -24.16 -27.64 -1.72
N ARG A 302 -24.58 -26.55 -1.07
CA ARG A 302 -25.01 -25.31 -1.71
C ARG A 302 -24.25 -24.14 -1.12
N PHE A 303 -24.11 -23.05 -1.87
CA PHE A 303 -23.48 -21.82 -1.41
C PHE A 303 -24.52 -20.72 -1.33
N VAL A 304 -25.00 -20.43 -0.11
CA VAL A 304 -25.93 -19.32 0.09
C VAL A 304 -25.12 -18.03 0.05
N THR A 305 -25.42 -17.18 -0.93
CA THR A 305 -24.73 -15.91 -1.16
C THR A 305 -25.74 -14.79 -1.22
N VAL A 306 -25.64 -13.83 -0.30
CA VAL A 306 -26.54 -12.68 -0.23
C VAL A 306 -25.72 -11.42 -0.50
N GLU A 307 -26.14 -10.67 -1.52
CA GLU A 307 -25.65 -9.33 -1.79
C GLU A 307 -26.54 -8.33 -1.06
N VAL A 308 -26.00 -7.71 -0.01
CA VAL A 308 -26.64 -6.63 0.74
C VAL A 308 -26.20 -5.31 0.12
N THR A 309 -27.17 -4.60 -0.47
CA THR A 309 -26.99 -3.32 -1.17
C THR A 309 -27.56 -2.17 -0.35
N SER A 310 -27.22 -0.93 -0.73
CA SER A 310 -27.80 0.31 -0.20
C SER A 310 -28.30 1.16 -1.36
N GLU A 311 -29.12 2.17 -1.08
CA GLU A 311 -29.54 3.15 -2.08
C GLU A 311 -28.33 3.80 -2.79
N ILE A 312 -27.23 4.06 -2.06
CA ILE A 312 -25.99 4.60 -2.63
C ILE A 312 -25.35 3.60 -3.58
N ALA A 313 -25.30 2.31 -3.22
CA ALA A 313 -24.71 1.28 -4.06
C ALA A 313 -25.55 1.02 -5.33
N GLU A 314 -26.88 1.06 -5.22
CA GLU A 314 -27.81 0.92 -6.35
C GLU A 314 -27.71 2.07 -7.35
N ASP A 315 -27.38 3.28 -6.89
CA ASP A 315 -27.09 4.45 -7.71
C ASP A 315 -25.71 4.38 -8.41
N LEU A 316 -24.88 3.37 -8.11
CA LEU A 316 -23.49 3.26 -8.59
C LEU A 316 -23.17 1.99 -9.41
N PRO A 317 -24.02 1.53 -10.36
CA PRO A 317 -23.66 0.41 -11.21
C PRO A 317 -22.46 0.77 -12.11
N PRO A 318 -21.77 -0.24 -12.68
CA PRO A 318 -20.85 0.00 -13.79
C PRO A 318 -21.59 0.73 -14.91
N SER A 319 -21.10 1.90 -15.29
CA SER A 319 -21.79 2.77 -16.28
C SER A 319 -21.89 2.08 -17.65
N VAL A 320 -20.90 1.23 -17.96
CA VAL A 320 -20.81 0.36 -19.14
C VAL A 320 -20.01 -0.90 -18.77
N PRO A 321 -20.32 -2.10 -19.31
CA PRO A 321 -19.55 -3.31 -19.06
C PRO A 321 -18.07 -3.16 -19.41
N TYR A 322 -17.18 -3.81 -18.64
CA TYR A 322 -15.75 -3.76 -18.92
C TYR A 322 -15.41 -4.44 -20.25
N GLN A 323 -14.64 -3.78 -21.09
CA GLN A 323 -14.05 -4.30 -22.32
C GLN A 323 -12.54 -4.17 -22.23
N ARG A 324 -11.81 -5.21 -22.67
CA ARG A 324 -10.34 -5.13 -22.73
C ARG A 324 -9.92 -4.02 -23.71
N PRO A 325 -8.98 -3.13 -23.35
CA PRO A 325 -8.43 -2.17 -24.28
C PRO A 325 -7.83 -2.88 -25.51
N PRO A 326 -7.99 -2.34 -26.73
CA PRO A 326 -7.38 -2.94 -27.91
C PRO A 326 -5.85 -2.89 -27.85
N ARG A 327 -5.17 -3.91 -28.37
CA ARG A 327 -3.70 -3.91 -28.52
C ARG A 327 -3.27 -2.74 -29.42
N ILE A 328 -2.39 -1.90 -28.90
CA ILE A 328 -1.93 -0.69 -29.59
C ILE A 328 -0.85 -1.10 -30.60
N SER A 329 -1.11 -0.87 -31.89
CA SER A 329 -0.04 -0.94 -32.90
C SER A 329 0.74 0.37 -32.90
N ARG A 330 2.07 0.28 -32.79
CA ARG A 330 2.94 1.45 -32.94
C ARG A 330 2.86 1.94 -34.38
N ARG A 331 2.21 3.09 -34.59
CA ARG A 331 2.36 3.87 -35.82
C ARG A 331 3.18 5.11 -35.49
N GLU A 332 4.17 5.40 -36.31
CA GLU A 332 4.84 6.70 -36.32
C GLU A 332 3.97 7.69 -37.10
N PRO A 333 4.04 9.00 -36.80
CA PRO A 333 3.39 10.02 -37.62
C PRO A 333 3.81 9.81 -39.08
N LYS A 334 2.83 9.64 -39.96
CA LYS A 334 3.06 9.57 -41.42
C LYS A 334 2.76 10.93 -42.04
N GLY A 335 3.51 11.26 -43.09
CA GLY A 335 3.32 12.49 -43.86
C GLY A 335 4.00 13.72 -43.28
N GLU A 336 3.68 14.88 -43.85
CA GLU A 336 4.20 16.19 -43.44
C GLU A 336 3.58 16.63 -42.11
N ILE A 337 4.41 17.02 -41.13
CA ILE A 337 3.92 17.60 -39.87
C ILE A 337 3.67 19.10 -40.08
N VAL A 338 2.40 19.49 -40.02
CA VAL A 338 1.99 20.90 -40.10
C VAL A 338 1.91 21.48 -38.69
N GLU A 339 2.80 22.42 -38.39
CA GLU A 339 2.90 23.06 -37.07
C GLU A 339 1.69 23.95 -36.76
N GLY A 340 1.17 23.80 -35.54
CA GLY A 340 0.06 24.61 -35.03
C GLY A 340 0.49 25.96 -34.47
N ILE A 341 -0.50 26.70 -33.95
CA ILE A 341 -0.25 27.96 -33.24
C ILE A 341 0.29 27.61 -31.86
N GLN A 342 1.55 27.96 -31.57
CA GLN A 342 2.09 27.83 -30.21
C GLN A 342 1.45 28.87 -29.28
N LEU A 343 1.46 28.58 -27.98
CA LEU A 343 1.16 29.61 -26.98
C LEU A 343 2.07 30.81 -27.23
N PRO A 344 1.52 32.04 -27.29
CA PRO A 344 2.36 33.22 -27.42
C PRO A 344 3.34 33.22 -26.25
N GLN A 345 4.64 33.21 -26.55
CA GLN A 345 5.62 33.50 -25.51
C GLN A 345 5.27 34.89 -24.99
N SER A 346 4.99 34.98 -23.69
CA SER A 346 4.73 36.28 -23.07
C SER A 346 5.85 37.21 -23.48
N SER A 347 5.54 38.38 -24.04
CA SER A 347 6.56 39.41 -24.35
C SER A 347 7.32 39.85 -23.10
N LYS A 348 6.78 39.52 -21.90
CA LYS A 348 7.42 39.70 -20.60
C LYS A 348 8.42 38.60 -20.25
N SER A 349 8.38 37.45 -20.92
CA SER A 349 9.34 36.36 -20.74
C SER A 349 10.67 36.74 -21.39
N LYS A 350 11.61 37.25 -20.59
CA LYS A 350 12.89 37.79 -21.06
C LYS A 350 14.09 36.88 -20.74
N LEU A 351 13.86 35.75 -20.08
CA LEU A 351 14.92 34.76 -19.82
C LEU A 351 15.38 34.12 -21.13
N LYS A 352 16.62 34.40 -21.54
CA LYS A 352 17.26 33.73 -22.68
C LYS A 352 17.78 32.38 -22.21
N LEU A 353 17.51 31.32 -22.97
CA LEU A 353 17.91 29.95 -22.67
C LEU A 353 18.96 29.45 -23.66
N LYS A 354 19.88 28.61 -23.18
CA LYS A 354 20.78 27.80 -24.02
C LYS A 354 19.97 26.68 -24.68
N GLU A 355 20.36 26.30 -25.88
CA GLU A 355 19.82 25.11 -26.51
C GLU A 355 20.35 23.86 -25.79
N ILE A 356 19.42 23.00 -25.35
CA ILE A 356 19.74 21.75 -24.68
C ILE A 356 19.78 20.65 -25.76
N LYS A 357 20.68 19.66 -25.64
CA LYS A 357 20.68 18.51 -26.55
C LYS A 357 19.31 17.84 -26.60
N GLN A 358 19.02 17.17 -27.72
CA GLN A 358 17.73 16.50 -27.90
C GLN A 358 17.60 15.21 -27.08
N TYR A 359 18.73 14.61 -26.68
CA TYR A 359 18.82 13.33 -25.98
C TYR A 359 17.86 12.31 -26.60
N SER A 360 18.02 12.06 -27.90
CA SER A 360 17.20 11.07 -28.61
C SER A 360 17.54 9.68 -28.11
N ILE A 361 16.52 8.87 -27.84
CA ILE A 361 16.68 7.47 -27.45
C ILE A 361 17.55 6.76 -28.51
N PRO A 362 18.65 6.09 -28.12
CA PRO A 362 19.48 5.36 -29.08
C PRO A 362 18.69 4.30 -29.84
N ASN A 363 18.86 4.23 -31.17
CA ASN A 363 18.12 3.28 -32.03
C ASN A 363 18.32 1.82 -31.61
N HIS A 364 19.53 1.45 -31.20
CA HIS A 364 19.83 0.09 -30.73
C HIS A 364 19.04 -0.23 -29.44
N LEU A 365 19.00 0.69 -28.47
CA LEU A 365 18.27 0.53 -27.22
C LEU A 365 16.78 0.39 -27.50
N ARG A 366 16.23 1.27 -28.35
CA ARG A 366 14.84 1.22 -28.78
C ARG A 366 14.51 -0.10 -29.45
N TRP A 367 15.39 -0.64 -30.30
CA TRP A 367 15.21 -1.93 -30.94
C TRP A 367 15.24 -3.09 -29.92
N MET A 368 16.19 -3.09 -28.99
CA MET A 368 16.31 -4.15 -27.97
C MET A 368 15.10 -4.20 -27.04
N LEU A 369 14.58 -3.04 -26.60
CA LEU A 369 13.38 -2.95 -25.74
C LEU A 369 12.11 -3.45 -26.46
N ASN A 370 12.09 -3.50 -27.79
CA ASN A 370 10.93 -3.97 -28.56
C ASN A 370 11.00 -5.46 -28.90
N ASN A 371 12.15 -6.10 -28.66
CA ASN A 371 12.38 -7.49 -28.98
C ASN A 371 12.61 -8.25 -27.68
N LYS A 372 11.60 -8.98 -27.20
CA LYS A 372 11.63 -9.70 -25.91
C LYS A 372 12.89 -10.56 -25.71
N ASN A 373 13.39 -11.19 -26.78
CA ASN A 373 14.60 -12.04 -26.76
C ASN A 373 15.92 -11.26 -26.58
N GLN A 374 15.91 -9.93 -26.66
CA GLN A 374 17.09 -9.07 -26.62
C GLN A 374 17.17 -8.22 -25.35
N VAL A 375 16.14 -8.24 -24.50
CA VAL A 375 16.10 -7.51 -23.22
C VAL A 375 17.23 -7.96 -22.29
N GLU A 376 17.67 -9.22 -22.41
CA GLU A 376 18.80 -9.76 -21.64
C GLU A 376 20.12 -9.06 -21.94
N GLY A 377 20.30 -8.54 -23.17
CA GLY A 377 21.46 -7.72 -23.52
C GLY A 377 21.50 -6.41 -22.75
N ILE A 378 20.34 -5.73 -22.63
CA ILE A 378 20.21 -4.47 -21.89
C ILE A 378 20.51 -4.71 -20.41
N ARG A 379 19.96 -5.79 -19.83
CA ARG A 379 20.18 -6.16 -18.43
C ARG A 379 21.67 -6.22 -18.10
N LYS A 380 22.52 -6.74 -18.99
CA LYS A 380 23.99 -6.79 -18.77
C LYS A 380 24.61 -5.40 -18.62
N ASP A 381 24.19 -4.42 -19.42
CA ASP A 381 24.75 -3.06 -19.41
C ASP A 381 24.34 -2.26 -18.17
N ILE A 382 23.12 -2.49 -17.66
CA ILE A 382 22.58 -1.77 -16.49
C ILE A 382 22.72 -2.54 -15.16
N LYS A 383 23.21 -3.79 -15.21
CA LYS A 383 23.45 -4.65 -14.04
C LYS A 383 24.51 -4.11 -13.06
N PRO A 384 25.65 -3.53 -13.49
CA PRO A 384 26.67 -3.08 -12.55
C PRO A 384 26.12 -2.06 -11.53
N ASP A 385 26.56 -2.13 -10.27
CA ASP A 385 26.16 -1.18 -9.24
C ASP A 385 26.53 0.26 -9.63
N LEU A 386 25.75 1.21 -9.11
CA LEU A 386 25.96 2.62 -9.45
C LEU A 386 27.25 3.13 -8.79
N ALA A 387 28.17 3.63 -9.60
CA ALA A 387 29.44 4.20 -9.20
C ALA A 387 29.70 5.49 -9.98
N TRP A 388 30.61 6.35 -9.49
CA TRP A 388 30.94 7.58 -10.20
C TRP A 388 31.37 7.35 -11.66
N SER A 389 32.11 6.27 -11.94
CA SER A 389 32.61 5.94 -13.28
C SER A 389 31.52 5.58 -14.29
N ASN A 390 30.38 5.04 -13.85
CA ASN A 390 29.26 4.66 -14.72
C ASN A 390 28.02 5.55 -14.51
N TYR A 391 28.12 6.58 -13.67
CA TYR A 391 26.99 7.35 -13.15
C TYR A 391 26.10 7.96 -14.24
N SER A 392 26.69 8.81 -15.08
CA SER A 392 25.96 9.50 -16.15
C SER A 392 25.43 8.51 -17.18
N HIS A 393 26.23 7.51 -17.56
CA HIS A 393 25.85 6.49 -18.54
C HIS A 393 24.67 5.64 -18.05
N LYS A 394 24.77 5.04 -16.86
CA LYS A 394 23.73 4.16 -16.31
C LYS A 394 22.42 4.92 -16.13
N LEU A 395 22.43 6.08 -15.49
CA LEU A 395 21.20 6.86 -15.25
C LEU A 395 20.60 7.39 -16.57
N THR A 396 21.42 7.78 -17.56
CA THR A 396 20.94 8.15 -18.90
C THR A 396 20.23 6.98 -19.59
N THR A 397 20.81 5.78 -19.54
CA THR A 397 20.18 4.58 -20.11
C THR A 397 18.87 4.25 -19.42
N LEU A 398 18.81 4.34 -18.08
CA LEU A 398 17.57 4.11 -17.32
C LEU A 398 16.49 5.15 -17.62
N LEU A 399 16.86 6.43 -17.81
CA LEU A 399 15.93 7.48 -18.25
C LEU A 399 15.35 7.20 -19.63
N HIS A 400 16.16 6.73 -20.59
CA HIS A 400 15.65 6.33 -21.90
C HIS A 400 14.73 5.10 -21.84
N ILE A 401 15.01 4.15 -20.94
CA ILE A 401 14.14 3.00 -20.69
C ILE A 401 12.79 3.45 -20.13
N GLU A 402 12.79 4.38 -19.15
CA GLU A 402 11.57 4.99 -18.62
C GLU A 402 10.81 5.77 -19.70
N GLU A 403 11.52 6.55 -20.52
CA GLU A 403 10.96 7.31 -21.64
C GLU A 403 10.25 6.41 -22.66
N CYS A 404 10.86 5.27 -23.02
CA CYS A 404 10.23 4.27 -23.89
C CYS A 404 8.91 3.75 -23.30
N GLN A 405 8.87 3.49 -21.98
CA GLN A 405 7.63 3.08 -21.32
C GLN A 405 6.60 4.21 -21.31
N MET A 406 7.02 5.46 -21.09
CA MET A 406 6.14 6.63 -21.16
C MET A 406 5.49 6.80 -22.53
N GLU A 407 6.23 6.54 -23.62
CA GLU A 407 5.72 6.54 -25.01
C GLU A 407 4.66 5.45 -25.23
N VAL A 408 4.85 4.26 -24.66
CA VAL A 408 3.86 3.17 -24.75
C VAL A 408 2.60 3.51 -23.98
N ASP A 409 2.76 4.05 -22.76
CA ASP A 409 1.65 4.33 -21.87
C ASP A 409 0.75 5.46 -22.39
N ILE A 410 1.33 6.51 -22.99
CA ILE A 410 0.55 7.65 -23.47
C ILE A 410 -0.31 7.31 -24.68
N LYS A 411 0.13 6.38 -25.54
CA LYS A 411 -0.63 5.92 -26.70
C LYS A 411 -1.93 5.20 -26.33
N ARG A 412 -2.08 4.77 -25.08
CA ARG A 412 -3.33 4.18 -24.56
C ARG A 412 -4.49 5.17 -24.56
N TYR A 413 -4.17 6.46 -24.61
CA TYR A 413 -5.16 7.52 -24.65
C TYR A 413 -5.49 7.96 -26.08
N ASP A 414 -4.82 7.42 -27.11
CA ASP A 414 -5.08 7.79 -28.51
C ASP A 414 -6.54 7.56 -28.88
N MET A 415 -7.13 8.52 -29.59
CA MET A 415 -8.55 8.52 -29.95
C MET A 415 -8.69 8.39 -31.47
N ARG A 416 -9.76 7.73 -31.94
CA ARG A 416 -10.01 7.52 -33.37
C ARG A 416 -11.37 8.04 -33.78
N GLY A 417 -11.45 8.66 -34.96
CA GLY A 417 -12.72 9.08 -35.54
C GLY A 417 -13.47 10.14 -34.71
N VAL A 418 -12.76 10.96 -33.93
CA VAL A 418 -13.37 11.93 -33.02
C VAL A 418 -13.56 13.28 -33.68
N ALA A 419 -14.70 13.92 -33.45
CA ALA A 419 -14.98 15.25 -33.95
C ALA A 419 -14.52 16.31 -32.94
N MET A 420 -14.01 17.43 -33.45
CA MET A 420 -13.73 18.62 -32.65
C MET A 420 -14.84 19.66 -32.82
N ARG A 421 -14.94 20.61 -31.89
CA ARG A 421 -15.86 21.77 -31.97
C ARG A 421 -15.05 23.03 -32.20
N GLN A 422 -15.50 23.92 -33.08
CA GLN A 422 -14.83 25.19 -33.31
C GLN A 422 -15.05 26.15 -32.13
N ASP A 423 -13.97 26.75 -31.62
CA ASP A 423 -13.95 27.73 -30.52
C ASP A 423 -13.17 28.98 -31.00
N GLY A 424 -13.86 29.85 -31.75
CA GLY A 424 -13.24 30.98 -32.45
C GLY A 424 -12.16 30.53 -33.44
N ARG A 425 -10.90 30.89 -33.18
CA ARG A 425 -9.72 30.48 -33.97
C ARG A 425 -9.09 29.16 -33.50
N PHE A 426 -9.67 28.52 -32.50
CA PHE A 426 -9.18 27.29 -31.88
C PHE A 426 -10.15 26.14 -32.12
N LEU A 427 -9.69 24.91 -31.85
CA LEU A 427 -10.54 23.71 -31.84
C LEU A 427 -10.61 23.14 -30.43
N ARG A 428 -11.81 22.77 -30.00
CA ARG A 428 -12.09 22.14 -28.71
C ARG A 428 -12.25 20.64 -28.91
N LEU A 429 -11.47 19.86 -28.17
CA LEU A 429 -11.49 18.41 -28.16
C LEU A 429 -11.92 17.92 -26.78
N GLU A 430 -12.92 17.07 -26.76
CA GLU A 430 -13.37 16.38 -25.55
C GLU A 430 -12.53 15.12 -25.35
N ILE A 431 -11.96 14.97 -24.16
CA ILE A 431 -11.03 13.90 -23.79
C ILE A 431 -11.54 13.27 -22.49
N PRO A 432 -12.13 12.06 -22.57
CA PRO A 432 -12.59 11.34 -21.38
C PRO A 432 -11.47 11.12 -20.37
N GLY A 433 -11.68 11.55 -19.11
CA GLY A 433 -10.69 11.38 -18.02
C GLY A 433 -9.61 12.46 -17.92
N LEU A 434 -9.65 13.50 -18.77
CA LEU A 434 -8.71 14.63 -18.73
C LEU A 434 -8.72 15.40 -17.41
N ALA A 435 -9.89 15.58 -16.78
CA ALA A 435 -10.05 16.26 -15.49
C ALA A 435 -9.20 15.63 -14.37
N GLU A 436 -8.74 14.41 -14.59
CA GLU A 436 -7.97 13.59 -13.65
C GLU A 436 -6.51 13.42 -14.09
N ASN A 437 -6.05 14.26 -15.03
CA ASN A 437 -4.73 14.20 -15.67
C ASN A 437 -4.46 12.87 -16.39
N ARG A 438 -5.45 12.31 -17.11
CA ARG A 438 -5.31 11.08 -17.91
C ARG A 438 -6.00 11.18 -19.28
N PRO A 439 -5.27 11.47 -20.37
CA PRO A 439 -3.83 11.72 -20.41
C PRO A 439 -3.47 12.97 -19.61
N SER A 440 -2.26 12.99 -19.03
CA SER A 440 -1.75 14.17 -18.34
C SER A 440 -1.38 15.20 -19.39
N VAL A 441 -2.30 16.12 -19.67
CA VAL A 441 -2.13 17.18 -20.65
C VAL A 441 -2.15 18.51 -19.92
N LEU A 442 -1.08 19.29 -20.07
CA LEU A 442 -0.92 20.60 -19.47
C LEU A 442 -0.99 21.69 -20.55
N LYS A 443 -1.27 22.92 -20.10
CA LYS A 443 -1.13 24.11 -20.95
C LYS A 443 0.29 24.16 -21.53
N GLY A 444 0.38 24.22 -22.87
CA GLY A 444 1.62 24.24 -23.64
C GLY A 444 2.07 22.89 -24.19
N ASP A 445 1.45 21.79 -23.77
CA ASP A 445 1.66 20.50 -24.41
C ASP A 445 1.07 20.50 -25.82
N HIS A 446 1.34 19.45 -26.60
CA HIS A 446 0.78 19.29 -27.93
C HIS A 446 0.31 17.86 -28.15
N LEU A 447 -0.54 17.69 -29.15
CA LEU A 447 -0.97 16.39 -29.67
C LEU A 447 -0.97 16.43 -31.19
N PHE A 448 -1.04 15.27 -31.82
CA PHE A 448 -1.16 15.18 -33.27
C PHE A 448 -2.60 14.82 -33.64
N ALA A 449 -3.13 15.49 -34.66
CA ALA A 449 -4.44 15.25 -35.23
C ALA A 449 -4.32 14.95 -36.73
N ARG A 450 -4.90 13.83 -37.16
CA ARG A 450 -4.97 13.42 -38.57
C ARG A 450 -6.44 13.30 -38.99
N PRO A 451 -6.89 13.88 -40.11
CA PRO A 451 -8.25 13.66 -40.60
C PRO A 451 -8.55 12.16 -40.78
N SER A 452 -9.62 11.68 -40.17
CA SER A 452 -10.01 10.26 -40.23
C SER A 452 -10.54 9.93 -41.63
N GLY A 453 -9.90 8.98 -42.31
CA GLY A 453 -10.27 8.56 -43.66
C GLY A 453 -9.34 9.06 -44.76
N ASP A 454 -8.27 9.81 -44.46
CA ASP A 454 -7.15 10.05 -45.40
C ASP A 454 -6.32 8.75 -45.51
N PRO A 455 -6.44 7.96 -46.61
CA PRO A 455 -5.72 6.70 -46.75
C PRO A 455 -4.22 6.91 -46.97
N ALA A 456 -3.82 8.10 -47.44
CA ALA A 456 -2.43 8.44 -47.71
C ALA A 456 -1.69 8.86 -46.44
N GLY A 457 -2.39 9.32 -45.40
CA GLY A 457 -1.78 9.90 -44.21
C GLY A 457 -0.84 11.05 -44.56
N SER A 458 -1.26 11.92 -45.49
CA SER A 458 -0.39 12.88 -46.17
C SER A 458 0.06 14.02 -45.26
N LYS A 459 -0.81 14.45 -44.34
CA LYS A 459 -0.55 15.53 -43.38
C LYS A 459 -0.98 15.16 -41.97
N THR A 460 -0.11 15.47 -41.02
CA THR A 460 -0.38 15.37 -39.59
C THR A 460 -0.34 16.77 -38.98
N PHE A 461 -1.43 17.21 -38.37
CA PHE A 461 -1.51 18.54 -37.78
C PHE A 461 -1.13 18.50 -36.31
N LYS A 462 -0.21 19.35 -35.90
CA LYS A 462 0.19 19.47 -34.49
C LYS A 462 -0.67 20.53 -33.81
N GLY A 463 -1.40 20.14 -32.77
CA GLY A 463 -2.27 21.04 -32.00
C GLY A 463 -1.68 21.34 -30.64
N TYR A 464 -1.47 22.62 -30.32
CA TYR A 464 -0.95 23.04 -29.02
C TYR A 464 -2.07 23.38 -28.04
N VAL A 465 -1.95 22.87 -26.82
CA VAL A 465 -2.93 23.04 -25.74
C VAL A 465 -2.84 24.47 -25.19
N HIS A 466 -3.85 25.27 -25.48
CA HIS A 466 -3.98 26.64 -24.99
C HIS A 466 -4.67 26.72 -23.63
N ARG A 467 -5.70 25.89 -23.44
CA ARG A 467 -6.47 25.78 -22.20
C ARG A 467 -6.88 24.33 -21.95
N VAL A 468 -6.95 23.98 -20.68
CA VAL A 468 -7.48 22.70 -20.18
C VAL A 468 -8.68 23.07 -19.32
N GLU A 469 -9.87 22.58 -19.68
CA GLU A 469 -11.17 22.93 -19.10
C GLU A 469 -11.95 21.65 -18.77
N MET A 470 -11.86 21.18 -17.53
CA MET A 470 -12.47 19.91 -17.09
C MET A 470 -12.11 18.72 -18.00
N GLU A 471 -13.03 18.28 -18.86
CA GLU A 471 -12.86 17.16 -19.80
C GLU A 471 -12.54 17.62 -21.23
N GLU A 472 -12.30 18.91 -21.45
CA GLU A 472 -12.04 19.47 -22.76
C GLU A 472 -10.67 20.17 -22.81
N VAL A 473 -9.98 20.04 -23.95
CA VAL A 473 -8.81 20.87 -24.29
C VAL A 473 -9.12 21.80 -25.43
N VAL A 474 -8.61 23.03 -25.33
CA VAL A 474 -8.65 24.01 -26.41
C VAL A 474 -7.30 24.01 -27.10
N LEU A 475 -7.30 23.70 -28.39
CA LEU A 475 -6.12 23.44 -29.21
C LEU A 475 -5.94 24.52 -30.29
N GLY A 476 -4.69 24.97 -30.45
CA GLY A 476 -4.28 25.85 -31.54
C GLY A 476 -3.61 25.05 -32.65
N PHE A 477 -4.29 24.96 -33.78
CA PHE A 477 -3.80 24.35 -35.00
C PHE A 477 -3.40 25.42 -36.03
N SER A 478 -2.80 24.98 -37.14
CA SER A 478 -2.40 25.86 -38.23
C SER A 478 -3.60 26.53 -38.88
N LYS A 479 -3.40 27.73 -39.45
CA LYS A 479 -4.43 28.41 -40.24
C LYS A 479 -4.94 27.53 -41.38
N GLU A 480 -4.07 26.74 -41.99
CA GLU A 480 -4.45 25.77 -43.02
C GLU A 480 -5.54 24.78 -42.54
N LEU A 481 -5.41 24.24 -41.33
CA LEU A 481 -6.43 23.34 -40.80
C LEU A 481 -7.72 24.08 -40.47
N ILE A 482 -7.60 25.25 -39.83
CA ILE A 482 -8.76 26.06 -39.42
C ILE A 482 -9.59 26.50 -40.63
N ASP A 483 -8.95 26.96 -41.71
CA ASP A 483 -9.62 27.40 -42.93
C ASP A 483 -10.34 26.24 -43.66
N LYS A 484 -9.86 25.00 -43.50
CA LYS A 484 -10.45 23.78 -44.08
C LYS A 484 -11.42 23.05 -43.13
N PHE A 485 -11.57 23.51 -41.89
CA PHE A 485 -12.33 22.80 -40.88
C PHE A 485 -13.83 22.92 -41.17
N VAL A 486 -14.54 21.78 -41.15
CA VAL A 486 -15.99 21.70 -41.28
C VAL A 486 -16.59 20.92 -40.10
N LYS A 487 -17.77 21.34 -39.64
CA LYS A 487 -18.45 20.69 -38.51
C LYS A 487 -18.70 19.21 -38.82
N GLY A 488 -18.29 18.34 -37.90
CA GLY A 488 -18.42 16.89 -38.05
C GLY A 488 -17.22 16.21 -38.71
N LEU A 489 -16.19 16.96 -39.15
CA LEU A 489 -14.93 16.38 -39.57
C LEU A 489 -14.30 15.58 -38.43
N LYS A 490 -13.95 14.33 -38.72
CA LYS A 490 -13.41 13.38 -37.75
C LYS A 490 -11.89 13.35 -37.82
N PHE A 491 -11.26 13.13 -36.68
CA PHE A 491 -9.81 13.06 -36.53
C PHE A 491 -9.38 11.83 -35.73
N ASP A 492 -8.24 11.29 -36.09
CA ASP A 492 -7.45 10.42 -35.24
C ASP A 492 -6.48 11.29 -34.44
N ILE A 493 -6.52 11.16 -33.12
CA ILE A 493 -5.73 11.93 -32.17
C ILE A 493 -4.65 11.04 -31.57
N GLU A 494 -3.40 11.46 -31.68
CA GLU A 494 -2.26 10.82 -31.03
C GLU A 494 -1.71 11.73 -29.93
N PHE A 495 -1.68 11.22 -28.69
CA PHE A 495 -1.18 11.97 -27.55
C PHE A 495 0.34 11.88 -27.42
N THR A 496 0.96 12.99 -27.02
CA THR A 496 2.39 13.03 -26.68
C THR A 496 2.58 13.63 -25.30
N PHE A 497 3.77 13.42 -24.73
CA PHE A 497 4.14 14.02 -23.45
C PHE A 497 5.29 15.00 -23.65
N ASN A 498 5.39 15.94 -22.73
CA ASN A 498 6.49 16.89 -22.73
C ASN A 498 7.81 16.19 -22.33
N ARG A 499 8.75 16.10 -23.27
CA ARG A 499 10.11 15.54 -23.03
C ARG A 499 11.04 16.48 -22.27
N LEU A 500 10.65 17.75 -22.07
CA LEU A 500 11.52 18.76 -21.46
C LEU A 500 12.02 18.37 -20.04
N PRO A 501 11.18 17.83 -19.13
CA PRO A 501 11.66 17.37 -17.82
C PRO A 501 12.74 16.29 -17.93
N LEU A 502 12.58 15.30 -18.83
CA LEU A 502 13.59 14.26 -19.05
C LEU A 502 14.88 14.84 -19.66
N ARG A 503 14.75 15.79 -20.59
CA ARG A 503 15.91 16.48 -21.17
C ARG A 503 16.68 17.30 -20.13
N PHE A 504 16.00 17.92 -19.17
CA PHE A 504 16.68 18.56 -18.05
C PHE A 504 17.44 17.55 -17.19
N GLN A 505 16.87 16.37 -16.94
CA GLN A 505 17.54 15.30 -16.20
C GLN A 505 18.79 14.81 -16.92
N HIS A 506 18.71 14.51 -18.22
CA HIS A 506 19.88 14.14 -19.02
C HIS A 506 20.95 15.24 -19.03
N ASN A 507 20.55 16.51 -19.22
CA ASN A 507 21.47 17.64 -19.18
C ASN A 507 22.15 17.76 -17.80
N ALA A 508 21.40 17.56 -16.72
CA ALA A 508 21.93 17.58 -15.36
C ALA A 508 22.96 16.47 -15.11
N LEU A 509 22.79 15.30 -15.72
CA LEU A 509 23.78 14.20 -15.66
C LEU A 509 25.07 14.55 -16.41
N ASP A 510 24.96 15.13 -17.61
CA ASP A 510 26.12 15.64 -18.36
C ASP A 510 26.87 16.71 -17.53
N ASP A 511 26.12 17.71 -17.04
CA ASP A 511 26.67 18.84 -16.26
C ASP A 511 27.30 18.37 -14.94
N ALA A 512 26.73 17.36 -14.28
CA ALA A 512 27.29 16.81 -13.05
C ALA A 512 28.68 16.20 -13.27
N THR A 513 28.90 15.53 -14.41
CA THR A 513 30.21 15.01 -14.79
C THR A 513 31.17 16.14 -15.19
N ILE A 514 30.70 17.14 -15.95
CA ILE A 514 31.52 18.29 -16.38
C ILE A 514 32.02 19.09 -15.17
N HIS A 515 31.19 19.27 -14.15
CA HIS A 515 31.52 20.06 -12.97
C HIS A 515 32.08 19.25 -11.78
N ASP A 516 32.45 17.97 -12.00
CA ASP A 516 32.97 17.03 -11.00
C ASP A 516 32.21 17.06 -9.66
N MET A 517 30.93 16.72 -9.72
CA MET A 517 30.03 16.64 -8.57
C MET A 517 30.30 15.42 -7.67
N LYS A 518 31.41 14.68 -7.85
CA LYS A 518 31.70 13.41 -7.18
C LYS A 518 31.59 13.49 -5.66
N ARG A 519 32.15 14.54 -5.04
CA ARG A 519 32.15 14.70 -3.57
C ARG A 519 30.77 15.00 -2.99
N ALA A 520 29.82 15.46 -3.82
CA ALA A 520 28.43 15.64 -3.40
C ALA A 520 27.56 14.40 -3.65
N LEU A 521 27.81 13.67 -4.74
CA LEU A 521 26.97 12.53 -5.17
C LEU A 521 27.48 11.17 -4.66
N PHE A 522 28.79 11.06 -4.41
CA PHE A 522 29.48 9.88 -3.87
C PHE A 522 30.45 10.29 -2.74
N PRO A 523 29.97 10.93 -1.67
CA PRO A 523 30.83 11.40 -0.58
C PRO A 523 31.47 10.23 0.18
N LEU A 524 32.70 10.45 0.62
CA LEU A 524 33.44 9.56 1.51
C LEU A 524 33.51 10.18 2.91
N ARG A 525 33.87 9.38 3.93
CA ARG A 525 34.05 9.90 5.30
C ARG A 525 35.14 10.98 5.39
N SER A 526 36.13 10.93 4.51
CA SER A 526 37.18 11.95 4.37
C SER A 526 36.65 13.29 3.86
N ASP A 527 35.48 13.31 3.23
CA ASP A 527 34.83 14.54 2.76
C ASP A 527 34.07 15.27 3.87
N ILE A 528 33.90 14.65 5.05
CA ILE A 528 33.19 15.27 6.17
C ILE A 528 34.13 16.19 6.93
N GLY A 529 34.00 17.50 6.71
CA GLY A 529 34.53 18.52 7.63
C GLY A 529 36.05 18.48 7.82
N THR A 530 36.82 18.64 6.75
CA THR A 530 38.28 18.84 6.80
C THR A 530 38.62 20.04 7.71
N LYS A 531 39.17 19.71 8.89
CA LYS A 531 39.42 20.56 10.08
C LYS A 531 40.27 21.83 9.85
N LYS A 532 40.79 22.07 8.64
CA LYS A 532 41.53 23.29 8.25
C LYS A 532 40.68 24.33 7.51
N GLU A 533 39.69 23.91 6.72
CA GLU A 533 38.84 24.81 5.93
C GLU A 533 37.63 25.31 6.74
N LEU A 534 37.12 24.48 7.66
CA LEU A 534 36.08 24.90 8.61
C LEU A 534 36.55 26.00 9.56
N CYS A 535 37.86 26.16 9.78
CA CYS A 535 38.41 27.19 10.67
C CYS A 535 38.56 28.56 9.99
N SER A 536 38.69 28.64 8.65
CA SER A 536 38.75 29.92 7.92
C SER A 536 37.36 30.47 7.57
N VAL A 537 36.31 29.63 7.57
CA VAL A 537 34.90 30.06 7.47
C VAL A 537 34.40 30.71 8.78
N ARG A 538 35.15 30.57 9.89
CA ARG A 538 34.79 31.08 11.23
C ARG A 538 34.90 32.60 11.39
N GLU A 539 35.67 33.30 10.55
CA GLU A 539 35.88 34.74 10.75
C GLU A 539 34.63 35.58 10.41
N ASP A 540 33.76 35.09 9.51
CA ASP A 540 32.54 35.82 9.08
C ASP A 540 31.25 35.36 9.80
N THR A 541 31.27 34.21 10.49
CA THR A 541 30.11 33.72 11.25
C THR A 541 30.40 33.89 12.73
N GLY A 542 29.96 35.03 13.30
CA GLY A 542 29.97 35.24 14.76
C GLY A 542 29.34 34.06 15.50
N GLU A 543 29.59 33.95 16.82
CA GLU A 543 28.94 32.94 17.67
C GLU A 543 27.45 32.83 17.30
N PHE A 544 26.98 31.60 17.00
CA PHE A 544 25.60 31.35 16.59
C PHE A 544 24.65 32.05 17.57
N ALA A 545 24.10 33.19 17.16
CA ALA A 545 23.21 34.00 17.98
C ALA A 545 21.89 33.23 18.11
N GLY A 546 21.78 32.44 19.17
CA GLY A 546 20.86 31.32 19.32
C GLY A 546 19.36 31.64 19.46
N GLN A 547 18.86 32.72 18.85
CA GLN A 547 17.42 32.98 18.78
C GLN A 547 16.82 32.42 17.49
N PHE A 548 16.00 31.39 17.66
CA PHE A 548 15.20 30.79 16.59
C PHE A 548 14.01 31.69 16.24
N PHE A 549 13.70 31.83 14.94
CA PHE A 549 12.54 32.60 14.49
C PHE A 549 11.23 31.88 14.85
N ASP A 550 11.23 30.56 14.73
CA ASP A 550 10.18 29.73 15.32
C ASP A 550 10.54 29.33 16.77
N LYS A 551 9.88 29.96 17.74
CA LYS A 551 10.09 29.68 19.18
C LYS A 551 9.77 28.23 19.55
N LYS A 552 8.93 27.52 18.80
CA LYS A 552 8.59 26.12 19.08
C LYS A 552 9.77 25.19 18.77
N LEU A 553 10.69 25.59 17.90
CA LEU A 553 11.88 24.81 17.57
C LEU A 553 12.93 24.86 18.69
N ALA A 554 12.92 25.91 19.51
CA ALA A 554 13.91 26.13 20.56
C ALA A 554 13.87 25.06 21.68
N SER A 555 12.83 24.22 21.74
CA SER A 555 12.73 23.09 22.67
C SER A 555 13.04 21.73 22.03
N ASN A 556 13.32 21.68 20.73
CA ASN A 556 13.56 20.44 19.96
C ASN A 556 15.05 20.31 19.61
N ILE A 557 15.77 19.44 20.33
CA ILE A 557 17.23 19.31 20.22
C ILE A 557 17.68 18.80 18.84
N GLU A 558 16.90 17.92 18.21
CA GLU A 558 17.20 17.38 16.88
C GLU A 558 17.12 18.51 15.84
N GLN A 559 16.04 19.31 15.87
CA GLN A 559 15.88 20.43 14.94
C GLN A 559 16.95 21.50 15.17
N ILE A 560 17.28 21.80 16.42
CA ILE A 560 18.37 22.74 16.77
C ILE A 560 19.70 22.26 16.19
N LYS A 561 20.06 20.99 16.41
CA LYS A 561 21.30 20.40 15.88
C LYS A 561 21.35 20.46 14.36
N ALA A 562 20.25 20.08 13.69
CA ALA A 562 20.17 20.15 12.23
C ALA A 562 20.42 21.58 11.72
N VAL A 563 19.75 22.58 12.30
CA VAL A 563 19.94 23.99 11.92
C VAL A 563 21.38 24.45 12.17
N GLN A 564 21.97 24.09 13.33
CA GLN A 564 23.35 24.45 13.64
C GLN A 564 24.35 23.84 12.66
N HIS A 565 24.21 22.56 12.31
CA HIS A 565 25.09 21.90 11.35
C HIS A 565 24.93 22.46 9.94
N ILE A 566 23.70 22.78 9.53
CA ILE A 566 23.44 23.44 8.24
C ILE A 566 24.11 24.81 8.22
N VAL A 567 23.85 25.68 9.19
CA VAL A 567 24.43 27.04 9.25
C VAL A 567 25.97 26.97 9.35
N ARG A 568 26.53 25.99 10.04
CA ARG A 568 27.99 25.83 10.14
C ARG A 568 28.63 25.16 8.92
N GLY A 569 27.85 24.61 7.99
CA GLY A 569 28.38 23.91 6.82
C GLY A 569 29.17 22.64 7.14
N THR A 570 28.85 21.92 8.23
CA THR A 570 29.72 20.85 8.75
C THR A 570 29.88 19.64 7.83
N SER A 571 28.92 19.41 6.93
CA SER A 571 28.95 18.29 5.98
C SER A 571 29.74 18.60 4.71
N ARG A 572 30.03 19.87 4.41
CA ARG A 572 30.58 20.27 3.10
C ARG A 572 31.89 19.54 2.80
N PRO A 573 32.08 19.07 1.55
CA PRO A 573 31.20 19.21 0.37
C PRO A 573 30.04 18.19 0.29
N ALA A 574 29.95 17.25 1.23
CA ALA A 574 28.88 16.26 1.26
C ALA A 574 27.51 16.91 1.61
N PRO A 575 26.40 16.38 1.06
CA PRO A 575 25.07 16.82 1.44
C PRO A 575 24.78 16.68 2.95
N TYR A 576 24.00 17.60 3.48
CA TYR A 576 23.41 17.45 4.81
C TYR A 576 22.02 16.84 4.69
N LEU A 577 21.77 15.72 5.38
CA LEU A 577 20.48 15.03 5.34
C LEU A 577 19.63 15.35 6.58
N VAL A 578 18.42 15.85 6.35
CA VAL A 578 17.38 15.94 7.37
C VAL A 578 16.38 14.81 7.15
N PHE A 579 16.64 13.68 7.80
CA PHE A 579 15.72 12.55 7.79
C PHE A 579 14.60 12.83 8.79
N GLY A 580 13.37 12.98 8.31
CA GLY A 580 12.23 13.16 9.21
C GLY A 580 11.05 12.29 8.81
N PRO A 581 10.63 11.37 9.70
CA PRO A 581 9.38 10.64 9.56
C PRO A 581 8.14 11.57 9.47
N PRO A 582 6.93 11.04 9.21
CA PRO A 582 5.71 11.83 9.13
C PRO A 582 5.51 12.69 10.39
N GLY A 583 5.11 13.95 10.21
CA GLY A 583 4.76 14.83 11.33
C GLY A 583 5.92 15.34 12.18
N THR A 584 7.19 15.07 11.84
CA THR A 584 8.35 15.47 12.68
C THR A 584 8.90 16.87 12.40
N GLY A 585 8.27 17.62 11.50
CA GLY A 585 8.61 19.03 11.26
C GLY A 585 9.74 19.28 10.26
N LYS A 586 10.08 18.33 9.37
CA LYS A 586 11.12 18.49 8.31
C LYS A 586 11.14 19.87 7.64
N THR A 587 10.03 20.25 7.00
CA THR A 587 9.91 21.53 6.30
C THR A 587 10.06 22.72 7.24
N VAL A 588 9.63 22.61 8.50
CA VAL A 588 9.84 23.68 9.50
C VAL A 588 11.32 23.84 9.81
N THR A 589 12.04 22.72 9.98
CA THR A 589 13.49 22.70 10.20
C THR A 589 14.26 23.33 9.03
N ILE A 590 13.93 22.97 7.78
CA ILE A 590 14.56 23.58 6.60
C ILE A 590 14.27 25.08 6.52
N VAL A 591 13.01 25.50 6.70
CA VAL A 591 12.63 26.91 6.62
C VAL A 591 13.39 27.72 7.67
N GLU A 592 13.50 27.21 8.89
CA GLU A 592 14.29 27.84 9.95
C GLU A 592 15.77 27.93 9.55
N ALA A 593 16.36 26.85 9.03
CA ALA A 593 17.74 26.87 8.55
C ALA A 593 17.96 27.93 7.44
N ILE A 594 17.03 28.06 6.50
CA ILE A 594 17.07 29.09 5.45
C ILE A 594 17.00 30.50 6.07
N LYS A 595 16.11 30.75 7.04
CA LYS A 595 16.02 32.05 7.73
C LYS A 595 17.31 32.38 8.48
N GLN A 596 17.94 31.39 9.11
CA GLN A 596 19.22 31.56 9.81
C GLN A 596 20.37 31.85 8.83
N VAL A 597 20.49 31.08 7.73
CA VAL A 597 21.48 31.35 6.67
C VAL A 597 21.26 32.73 6.03
N TYR A 598 20.01 33.15 5.83
CA TYR A 598 19.68 34.49 5.34
C TYR A 598 20.08 35.59 6.34
N SER A 599 19.89 35.37 7.64
CA SER A 599 20.15 36.43 8.63
C SER A 599 21.63 36.55 8.97
N GLN A 600 22.33 35.41 9.07
CA GLN A 600 23.70 35.36 9.55
C GLN A 600 24.75 35.50 8.43
N MET A 601 24.44 35.08 7.19
CA MET A 601 25.42 35.09 6.09
C MET A 601 25.03 36.08 5.00
N ARG A 602 25.32 37.37 5.13
CA ARG A 602 24.87 38.43 4.18
C ARG A 602 25.14 38.11 2.69
N GLY A 603 26.23 37.41 2.39
CA GLY A 603 26.59 36.99 1.03
C GLY A 603 25.85 35.75 0.50
N SER A 604 25.00 35.09 1.30
CA SER A 604 24.35 33.84 0.89
C SER A 604 23.42 34.02 -0.32
N ARG A 605 23.36 32.99 -1.16
CA ARG A 605 22.43 32.85 -2.28
C ARG A 605 21.79 31.48 -2.16
N ILE A 606 20.47 31.45 -2.02
CA ILE A 606 19.74 30.26 -1.58
C ILE A 606 18.76 29.83 -2.67
N LEU A 607 18.90 28.60 -3.14
CA LEU A 607 17.91 27.92 -3.97
C LEU A 607 17.16 26.91 -3.11
N ALA A 608 15.83 27.06 -3.00
CA ALA A 608 14.97 26.09 -2.32
C ALA A 608 14.08 25.40 -3.36
N CYS A 609 14.12 24.07 -3.37
CA CYS A 609 13.46 23.24 -4.35
C CYS A 609 12.58 22.19 -3.68
N ALA A 610 11.57 21.75 -4.43
CA ALA A 610 10.78 20.56 -4.10
C ALA A 610 10.30 19.89 -5.40
N PRO A 611 9.97 18.59 -5.39
CA PRO A 611 9.45 17.91 -6.59
C PRO A 611 8.05 18.41 -7.00
N SER A 612 7.24 18.87 -6.04
CA SER A 612 5.86 19.33 -6.31
C SER A 612 5.67 20.83 -6.08
N ASN A 613 4.71 21.42 -6.80
CA ASN A 613 4.36 22.83 -6.60
C ASN A 613 3.81 23.10 -5.20
N SER A 614 3.03 22.18 -4.62
CA SER A 614 2.47 22.35 -3.27
C SER A 614 3.56 22.40 -2.20
N ALA A 615 4.60 21.57 -2.31
CA ALA A 615 5.74 21.61 -1.40
C ALA A 615 6.57 22.88 -1.58
N ALA A 616 6.83 23.31 -2.82
CA ALA A 616 7.53 24.57 -3.09
C ALA A 616 6.74 25.80 -2.58
N ASP A 617 5.41 25.81 -2.74
CA ASP A 617 4.53 26.86 -2.24
C ASP A 617 4.51 26.89 -0.70
N LEU A 618 4.57 25.72 -0.04
CA LEU A 618 4.67 25.60 1.41
C LEU A 618 5.99 26.20 1.94
N ILE A 619 7.12 25.92 1.30
CA ILE A 619 8.42 26.51 1.64
C ILE A 619 8.33 28.04 1.52
N ALA A 620 7.91 28.55 0.35
CA ALA A 620 7.80 30.00 0.11
C ALA A 620 6.87 30.69 1.12
N THR A 621 5.72 30.07 1.41
CA THR A 621 4.74 30.58 2.40
C THR A 621 5.34 30.67 3.80
N ARG A 622 6.04 29.63 4.24
CA ARG A 622 6.67 29.62 5.58
C ARG A 622 7.88 30.55 5.70
N LEU A 623 8.59 30.78 4.60
CA LEU A 623 9.64 31.80 4.54
C LEU A 623 9.07 33.22 4.68
N LEU A 624 7.82 33.45 4.30
CA LEU A 624 7.15 34.75 4.37
C LEU A 624 6.26 34.95 5.61
N THR A 625 6.21 33.98 6.52
CA THR A 625 5.40 34.00 7.74
C THR A 625 6.22 33.67 8.99
N GLY A 626 5.63 33.86 10.18
CA GLY A 626 6.22 33.50 11.47
C GLY A 626 7.51 34.27 11.78
N GLY A 627 7.37 35.55 12.15
CA GLY A 627 8.49 36.39 12.58
C GLY A 627 9.62 36.53 11.55
N THR A 628 9.30 36.50 10.25
CA THR A 628 10.30 36.34 9.19
C THR A 628 11.29 37.52 9.08
N PRO A 629 12.60 37.25 8.93
CA PRO A 629 13.59 38.27 8.61
C PRO A 629 13.66 38.57 7.10
N ILE A 630 12.97 37.79 6.26
CA ILE A 630 13.14 37.81 4.81
C ILE A 630 12.34 38.95 4.21
N ALA A 631 13.03 39.91 3.60
CA ALA A 631 12.39 40.97 2.83
C ALA A 631 11.76 40.39 1.55
N LYS A 632 10.48 40.71 1.30
CA LYS A 632 9.73 40.22 0.13
C LYS A 632 10.41 40.52 -1.22
N THR A 633 11.20 41.60 -1.30
CA THR A 633 11.94 42.00 -2.51
C THR A 633 13.11 41.06 -2.83
N THR A 634 13.62 40.33 -1.83
CA THR A 634 14.80 39.46 -1.93
C THR A 634 14.48 38.00 -2.23
N ILE A 635 13.19 37.64 -2.26
CA ILE A 635 12.70 36.29 -2.51
C ILE A 635 11.79 36.26 -3.74
N MET A 636 11.86 35.19 -4.52
CA MET A 636 10.89 34.91 -5.58
C MET A 636 10.51 33.43 -5.61
N ARG A 637 9.21 33.16 -5.75
CA ARG A 637 8.67 31.83 -6.07
C ARG A 637 8.44 31.76 -7.58
N MET A 638 9.36 31.12 -8.29
CA MET A 638 9.34 31.00 -9.75
C MET A 638 8.58 29.73 -10.18
N ASN A 639 7.42 29.94 -10.80
CA ASN A 639 6.51 28.93 -11.32
C ASN A 639 6.78 28.60 -12.79
N ALA A 640 6.38 27.41 -13.21
CA ALA A 640 6.38 27.02 -14.62
C ALA A 640 5.26 27.72 -15.41
N GLN A 641 5.44 27.88 -16.73
CA GLN A 641 4.45 28.48 -17.62
C GLN A 641 3.09 27.75 -17.62
N SER A 642 3.09 26.44 -17.34
CA SER A 642 1.88 25.61 -17.25
C SER A 642 1.13 25.75 -15.91
N ARG A 643 1.69 26.45 -14.91
CA ARG A 643 1.08 26.58 -13.58
C ARG A 643 -0.14 27.51 -13.63
N ASP A 644 -1.31 26.99 -13.26
CA ASP A 644 -2.53 27.81 -13.11
C ASP A 644 -2.40 28.76 -11.91
N TRP A 645 -2.60 30.07 -12.17
CA TRP A 645 -2.67 31.13 -11.18
C TRP A 645 -3.66 30.84 -10.05
N ARG A 646 -4.82 30.24 -10.36
CA ARG A 646 -5.86 29.95 -9.35
C ARG A 646 -5.36 28.99 -8.27
N SER A 647 -4.48 28.07 -8.63
CA SER A 647 -3.94 27.02 -7.76
C SER A 647 -2.80 27.48 -6.82
N VAL A 648 -2.32 28.72 -6.96
CA VAL A 648 -1.27 29.30 -6.11
C VAL A 648 -1.85 29.72 -4.76
N ALA A 649 -1.09 29.57 -3.68
CA ALA A 649 -1.51 29.99 -2.35
C ALA A 649 -1.76 31.50 -2.27
N GLU A 650 -2.86 31.92 -1.63
CA GLU A 650 -3.29 33.33 -1.54
C GLU A 650 -2.20 34.25 -0.97
N ILE A 651 -1.51 33.82 0.09
CA ILE A 651 -0.41 34.61 0.66
C ILE A 651 0.72 34.92 -0.32
N LEU A 652 1.02 34.01 -1.26
CA LEU A 652 2.05 34.25 -2.28
C LEU A 652 1.56 35.26 -3.32
N LYS A 653 0.25 35.27 -3.61
CA LYS A 653 -0.41 36.28 -4.45
C LYS A 653 -0.39 37.65 -3.76
N GLU A 654 -0.78 37.71 -2.48
CA GLU A 654 -0.81 38.94 -1.67
C GLU A 654 0.58 39.57 -1.48
N LYS A 655 1.60 38.74 -1.24
CA LYS A 655 2.98 39.20 -1.08
C LYS A 655 3.66 39.55 -2.40
N ASP A 656 3.04 39.20 -3.52
CA ASP A 656 3.47 39.52 -4.88
C ASP A 656 4.91 39.05 -5.20
N VAL A 657 5.21 37.80 -4.79
CA VAL A 657 6.54 37.17 -4.90
C VAL A 657 6.64 36.17 -6.05
N CYS A 658 5.60 36.06 -6.88
CA CYS A 658 5.53 35.10 -7.97
C CYS A 658 5.70 35.77 -9.34
N ASN A 659 6.20 35.00 -10.32
CA ASN A 659 6.47 35.44 -11.69
C ASN A 659 5.23 35.43 -12.60
N TYR A 660 4.18 36.14 -12.20
CA TYR A 660 2.94 36.30 -12.97
C TYR A 660 2.77 37.70 -13.51
N ASP A 661 2.10 37.81 -14.66
CA ASP A 661 1.71 39.11 -15.19
C ASP A 661 0.73 39.82 -14.24
N LYS A 662 1.22 40.85 -13.57
CA LYS A 662 0.50 41.62 -12.55
C LYS A 662 -0.58 42.54 -13.11
N GLN A 663 -0.45 42.96 -14.36
CA GLN A 663 -1.26 44.02 -14.99
C GLN A 663 -2.04 43.52 -16.23
N GLY A 664 -1.99 42.22 -16.51
CA GLY A 664 -2.54 41.64 -17.73
C GLY A 664 -3.20 40.27 -17.51
N SER A 665 -2.83 39.29 -18.33
CA SER A 665 -3.51 37.99 -18.45
C SER A 665 -3.37 37.06 -17.24
N ARG A 666 -2.61 37.46 -16.21
CA ARG A 666 -2.18 36.60 -15.08
C ARG A 666 -1.41 35.35 -15.54
N ASP A 667 -0.84 35.37 -16.74
CA ASP A 667 0.03 34.30 -17.23
C ASP A 667 1.38 34.33 -16.52
N THR A 668 1.93 33.15 -16.25
CA THR A 668 3.30 33.00 -15.75
C THR A 668 4.31 33.36 -16.84
N PHE A 669 5.35 34.10 -16.50
CA PHE A 669 6.46 34.43 -17.41
C PHE A 669 7.82 34.16 -16.74
N TYR A 670 8.90 34.06 -17.51
CA TYR A 670 10.25 33.96 -16.93
C TYR A 670 10.95 35.33 -16.94
N PRO A 671 11.25 35.90 -15.76
CA PRO A 671 11.97 37.17 -15.65
C PRO A 671 13.35 37.12 -16.32
N PRO A 672 13.93 38.27 -16.72
CA PRO A 672 15.30 38.30 -17.22
C PRO A 672 16.29 37.79 -16.17
N LYS A 673 17.43 37.25 -16.62
CA LYS A 673 18.46 36.67 -15.75
C LYS A 673 18.88 37.65 -14.64
N GLU A 674 19.02 38.93 -14.97
CA GLU A 674 19.49 39.97 -14.07
C GLU A 674 18.59 40.10 -12.83
N GLU A 675 17.26 40.00 -13.03
CA GLU A 675 16.30 40.02 -11.92
C GLU A 675 16.39 38.76 -11.06
N LEU A 676 16.64 37.59 -11.68
CA LEU A 676 16.76 36.32 -10.96
C LEU A 676 18.03 36.26 -10.11
N VAL A 677 19.16 36.76 -10.65
CA VAL A 677 20.47 36.81 -9.97
C VAL A 677 20.47 37.83 -8.81
N ASP A 678 19.66 38.88 -8.90
CA ASP A 678 19.45 39.86 -7.82
C ASP A 678 18.69 39.25 -6.63
N LYS A 679 17.86 38.22 -6.86
CA LYS A 679 17.17 37.53 -5.75
C LYS A 679 18.16 36.75 -4.92
N ARG A 680 18.04 36.92 -3.60
CA ARG A 680 18.83 36.19 -2.62
C ARG A 680 18.26 34.80 -2.37
N ILE A 681 16.95 34.65 -2.49
CA ILE A 681 16.23 33.38 -2.33
C ILE A 681 15.38 33.13 -3.58
N LEU A 682 15.61 32.00 -4.24
CA LEU A 682 14.73 31.48 -5.29
C LEU A 682 14.06 30.19 -4.82
N VAL A 683 12.73 30.14 -4.93
CA VAL A 683 11.94 28.94 -4.62
C VAL A 683 11.36 28.39 -5.92
N THR A 684 11.67 27.14 -6.25
CA THR A 684 11.27 26.50 -7.52
C THR A 684 10.82 25.06 -7.33
N THR A 685 10.20 24.46 -8.34
CA THR A 685 10.21 22.98 -8.43
C THR A 685 11.52 22.51 -9.04
N LEU A 686 11.93 21.26 -8.80
CA LEU A 686 13.16 20.69 -9.38
C LEU A 686 13.20 20.84 -10.91
N CYS A 687 12.11 20.50 -11.60
CA CYS A 687 12.02 20.70 -13.05
C CYS A 687 12.09 22.19 -13.45
N THR A 688 11.55 23.12 -12.64
CA THR A 688 11.62 24.57 -12.94
C THR A 688 13.03 25.12 -12.75
N ALA A 689 13.82 24.56 -11.82
CA ALA A 689 15.23 24.89 -11.67
C ALA A 689 16.04 24.62 -12.95
N GLY A 690 15.59 23.69 -13.82
CA GLY A 690 16.18 23.44 -15.13
C GLY A 690 16.20 24.68 -16.03
N ARG A 691 15.26 25.62 -15.86
CA ARG A 691 15.26 26.92 -16.56
C ARG A 691 16.40 27.83 -16.10
N LEU A 692 16.80 27.74 -14.82
CA LEU A 692 17.96 28.46 -14.28
C LEU A 692 19.25 27.80 -14.79
N ALA A 693 19.35 26.46 -14.68
CA ALA A 693 20.52 25.70 -15.11
C ALA A 693 20.82 25.88 -16.61
N THR A 694 19.79 26.13 -17.41
CA THR A 694 19.90 26.34 -18.86
C THR A 694 19.76 27.80 -19.28
N ALA A 695 19.67 28.74 -18.34
CA ALA A 695 19.66 30.15 -18.69
C ALA A 695 21.02 30.58 -19.28
N LYS A 696 20.97 31.33 -20.38
CA LYS A 696 22.15 31.82 -21.07
C LYS A 696 22.93 32.73 -20.12
N ASP A 697 24.23 32.46 -20.01
CA ASP A 697 25.17 33.16 -19.15
C ASP A 697 24.79 33.19 -17.66
N PHE A 698 23.89 32.30 -17.17
CA PHE A 698 23.63 32.18 -15.73
C PHE A 698 24.94 31.84 -14.99
N PRO A 699 25.26 32.47 -13.85
CA PRO A 699 26.56 32.26 -13.22
C PRO A 699 26.65 30.83 -12.68
N TYR A 700 27.72 30.13 -13.05
CA TYR A 700 28.12 28.93 -12.33
C TYR A 700 28.46 29.30 -10.88
N ASP A 701 28.19 28.39 -9.94
CA ASP A 701 28.44 28.61 -8.50
C ASP A 701 27.70 29.84 -7.93
N HIS A 702 26.56 30.18 -8.53
CA HIS A 702 25.77 31.33 -8.07
C HIS A 702 25.15 31.08 -6.70
N PHE A 703 24.61 29.87 -6.48
CA PHE A 703 23.97 29.54 -5.21
C PHE A 703 25.01 29.00 -4.23
N THR A 704 25.02 29.54 -3.02
CA THR A 704 25.88 29.03 -1.95
C THR A 704 25.23 27.90 -1.16
N HIS A 705 23.89 27.83 -1.18
CA HIS A 705 23.10 26.79 -0.54
C HIS A 705 21.96 26.34 -1.45
N VAL A 706 21.80 25.03 -1.61
CA VAL A 706 20.64 24.41 -2.26
C VAL A 706 19.92 23.51 -1.25
N PHE A 707 18.64 23.79 -1.04
CA PHE A 707 17.75 22.99 -0.19
C PHE A 707 16.76 22.23 -1.07
N ILE A 708 16.63 20.92 -0.87
CA ILE A 708 15.62 20.09 -1.53
C ILE A 708 14.73 19.46 -0.45
N ASP A 709 13.48 19.90 -0.36
CA ASP A 709 12.48 19.27 0.50
C ASP A 709 11.76 18.13 -0.26
N GLU A 710 11.24 17.16 0.48
CA GLU A 710 10.65 15.92 -0.07
C GLU A 710 11.57 15.22 -1.09
N ALA A 711 12.89 15.27 -0.87
CA ALA A 711 13.91 14.72 -1.77
C ALA A 711 13.77 13.21 -2.00
N GLY A 712 13.10 12.50 -1.09
CA GLY A 712 12.77 11.07 -1.24
C GLY A 712 11.82 10.76 -2.40
N HIS A 713 11.06 11.76 -2.87
CA HIS A 713 10.04 11.59 -3.92
C HIS A 713 10.58 11.86 -5.34
N ALA A 714 11.78 12.46 -5.47
CA ALA A 714 12.40 12.76 -6.76
C ALA A 714 13.33 11.62 -7.20
N VAL A 715 13.32 11.27 -8.48
CA VAL A 715 14.39 10.44 -9.04
C VAL A 715 15.71 11.19 -8.91
N GLU A 716 16.82 10.49 -8.73
CA GLU A 716 18.11 11.12 -8.55
C GLU A 716 18.50 12.12 -9.66
N PRO A 717 18.33 11.82 -10.96
CA PRO A 717 18.58 12.80 -12.03
C PRO A 717 17.74 14.08 -11.92
N GLU A 718 16.54 14.01 -11.36
CA GLU A 718 15.67 15.17 -11.15
C GLU A 718 16.19 16.06 -10.01
N ALA A 719 16.68 15.47 -8.92
CA ALA A 719 17.29 16.23 -7.82
C ALA A 719 18.50 17.04 -8.30
N ILE A 720 19.33 16.43 -9.16
CA ILE A 720 20.57 17.03 -9.70
C ILE A 720 20.30 18.25 -10.58
N ILE A 721 19.11 18.39 -11.19
CA ILE A 721 18.76 19.58 -12.00
C ILE A 721 18.98 20.87 -11.20
N SER A 722 18.72 20.85 -9.89
CA SER A 722 18.89 22.00 -9.01
C SER A 722 20.32 22.20 -8.50
N LEU A 723 21.23 21.27 -8.81
CA LEU A 723 22.61 21.25 -8.32
C LEU A 723 23.59 21.51 -9.47
N ALA A 724 23.51 20.70 -10.53
CA ALA A 724 24.43 20.74 -11.65
C ALA A 724 24.35 22.08 -12.39
N ASN A 725 25.52 22.66 -12.67
CA ASN A 725 25.70 23.99 -13.26
C ASN A 725 25.17 25.19 -12.42
N LEU A 726 24.60 24.95 -11.23
CA LEU A 726 24.03 26.00 -10.36
C LEU A 726 24.82 26.20 -9.05
N LEU A 727 25.51 25.16 -8.60
CA LEU A 727 26.27 25.08 -7.35
C LEU A 727 27.65 24.47 -7.63
N ASN A 728 28.71 24.97 -6.99
CA ASN A 728 29.97 24.26 -6.91
C ASN A 728 30.14 23.60 -5.54
N PRO A 729 29.98 22.27 -5.39
CA PRO A 729 30.12 21.60 -4.10
C PRO A 729 31.55 21.72 -3.55
N ASN A 730 32.55 21.94 -4.40
CA ASN A 730 33.95 22.04 -4.02
C ASN A 730 34.35 23.46 -3.58
N ASN A 731 33.45 24.46 -3.66
CA ASN A 731 33.74 25.81 -3.16
C ASN A 731 33.62 25.84 -1.63
N PRO A 732 34.70 26.10 -0.87
CA PRO A 732 34.64 26.14 0.61
C PRO A 732 33.77 27.27 1.16
N ARG A 733 33.57 28.37 0.40
CA ARG A 733 32.72 29.52 0.75
C ARG A 733 31.26 29.36 0.28
N GLY A 734 30.97 28.30 -0.49
CA GLY A 734 29.65 27.99 -1.07
C GLY A 734 29.35 26.50 -0.99
N GLY A 735 28.57 25.97 -1.95
CA GLY A 735 28.55 24.52 -2.18
C GLY A 735 27.68 23.66 -1.27
N GLN A 736 26.85 24.22 -0.38
CA GLN A 736 26.10 23.38 0.55
C GLN A 736 24.82 22.81 -0.05
N VAL A 737 24.71 21.49 -0.07
CA VAL A 737 23.47 20.78 -0.39
C VAL A 737 22.79 20.33 0.89
N VAL A 738 21.49 20.58 1.03
CA VAL A 738 20.66 20.08 2.11
C VAL A 738 19.48 19.31 1.52
N LEU A 739 19.38 18.02 1.82
CA LEU A 739 18.26 17.17 1.38
C LEU A 739 17.41 16.82 2.60
N ALA A 740 16.10 17.08 2.53
CA ALA A 740 15.17 16.56 3.52
C ALA A 740 14.15 15.64 2.89
N GLY A 741 13.79 14.61 3.63
CA GLY A 741 12.82 13.63 3.18
C GLY A 741 12.71 12.46 4.14
N ASP A 742 11.99 11.44 3.68
CA ASP A 742 11.80 10.21 4.42
C ASP A 742 11.93 9.02 3.45
N PRO A 743 13.01 8.21 3.55
CA PRO A 743 13.20 7.05 2.68
C PRO A 743 12.17 5.93 2.94
N LYS A 744 11.40 5.99 4.04
CA LYS A 744 10.34 5.04 4.37
C LYS A 744 8.95 5.47 3.87
N GLN A 745 8.83 6.66 3.28
CA GLN A 745 7.62 7.12 2.57
C GLN A 745 7.76 6.92 1.06
N LEU A 746 6.76 7.35 0.29
CA LEU A 746 6.71 7.21 -1.16
C LEU A 746 7.98 7.71 -1.85
N GLY A 747 8.54 6.83 -2.69
CA GLY A 747 9.60 7.14 -3.63
C GLY A 747 9.07 7.69 -4.95
N PRO A 748 9.94 7.87 -5.95
CA PRO A 748 9.58 8.40 -7.26
C PRO A 748 8.57 7.53 -8.01
N ILE A 749 7.71 8.17 -8.80
CA ILE A 749 6.71 7.48 -9.63
C ILE A 749 7.35 7.13 -10.97
N LEU A 750 7.64 5.84 -11.17
CA LEU A 750 8.19 5.29 -12.41
C LEU A 750 7.21 4.29 -13.04
N ARG A 751 7.27 4.19 -14.37
CA ARG A 751 6.43 3.29 -15.17
C ARG A 751 7.16 2.02 -15.55
N SER A 752 8.43 2.11 -15.92
CA SER A 752 9.22 0.98 -16.40
C SER A 752 9.66 0.06 -15.25
N PRO A 753 9.24 -1.22 -15.25
CA PRO A 753 9.71 -2.20 -14.27
C PRO A 753 11.23 -2.38 -14.34
N LEU A 754 11.79 -2.38 -15.56
CA LEU A 754 13.22 -2.54 -15.78
C LEU A 754 14.02 -1.37 -15.16
N ALA A 755 13.51 -0.14 -15.29
CA ALA A 755 14.14 1.03 -14.68
C ALA A 755 14.07 0.98 -13.14
N ILE A 756 12.94 0.54 -12.59
CA ILE A 756 12.76 0.35 -11.14
C ILE A 756 13.72 -0.73 -10.61
N GLU A 757 13.76 -1.89 -11.26
CA GLU A 757 14.61 -3.05 -10.89
C GLU A 757 16.10 -2.67 -10.81
N HIS A 758 16.56 -1.77 -11.69
CA HIS A 758 17.97 -1.38 -11.80
C HIS A 758 18.31 -0.05 -11.12
N GLY A 759 17.42 0.46 -10.26
CA GLY A 759 17.75 1.50 -9.28
C GLY A 759 17.29 2.92 -9.61
N LEU A 760 16.58 3.17 -10.72
CA LEU A 760 16.04 4.52 -11.00
C LEU A 760 14.99 4.93 -9.95
N GLY A 761 14.34 3.95 -9.31
CA GLY A 761 13.38 4.16 -8.23
C GLY A 761 13.99 4.52 -6.87
N LEU A 762 15.33 4.50 -6.73
CA LEU A 762 16.01 5.02 -5.56
C LEU A 762 16.24 6.52 -5.72
N SER A 763 15.75 7.32 -4.78
CA SER A 763 16.07 8.75 -4.72
C SER A 763 17.53 8.97 -4.28
N LEU A 764 18.09 10.14 -4.59
CA LEU A 764 19.43 10.52 -4.12
C LEU A 764 19.53 10.44 -2.58
N LEU A 765 18.49 10.88 -1.87
CA LEU A 765 18.44 10.82 -0.40
C LEU A 765 18.48 9.37 0.10
N GLU A 766 17.65 8.50 -0.48
CA GLU A 766 17.58 7.09 -0.09
C GLU A 766 18.91 6.38 -0.39
N ARG A 767 19.48 6.57 -1.59
CA ARG A 767 20.77 6.00 -1.98
C ARG A 767 21.89 6.43 -1.05
N LEU A 768 21.99 7.72 -0.71
CA LEU A 768 23.01 8.18 0.23
C LEU A 768 22.86 7.49 1.60
N MET A 769 21.63 7.36 2.10
CA MET A 769 21.38 6.72 3.40
C MET A 769 21.66 5.21 3.40
N THR A 770 21.45 4.51 2.27
CA THR A 770 21.58 3.05 2.20
C THR A 770 22.95 2.59 1.72
N GLU A 771 23.59 3.31 0.80
CA GLU A 771 24.78 2.87 0.06
C GLU A 771 26.04 3.70 0.36
N SER A 772 25.91 4.90 0.95
CA SER A 772 27.06 5.78 1.18
C SER A 772 27.54 5.73 2.65
N SER A 773 28.82 5.40 2.83
CA SER A 773 29.43 5.13 4.14
C SER A 773 29.38 6.26 5.19
N PRO A 774 29.31 7.57 4.83
CA PRO A 774 29.06 8.67 5.77
C PRO A 774 27.70 8.63 6.46
N TYR A 775 26.67 8.10 5.80
CA TYR A 775 25.28 8.21 6.26
C TYR A 775 24.73 6.92 6.86
N GLN A 776 25.50 5.83 6.81
CA GLN A 776 25.17 4.59 7.49
C GLN A 776 25.39 4.76 9.01
N ARG A 777 24.58 4.04 9.81
CA ARG A 777 24.76 3.99 11.27
C ARG A 777 26.12 3.39 11.60
N GLN A 778 26.77 3.90 12.64
CA GLN A 778 28.04 3.35 13.11
C GLN A 778 27.81 1.99 13.79
N GLU A 779 28.77 1.07 13.68
CA GLU A 779 28.65 -0.29 14.24
C GLU A 779 28.77 -0.30 15.76
N GLU A 780 29.64 0.57 16.31
CA GLU A 780 29.95 0.63 17.74
C GLU A 780 28.86 1.35 18.57
N GLU A 781 28.21 2.37 17.98
CA GLU A 781 26.98 3.00 18.49
C GLU A 781 26.02 3.15 17.31
N PRO A 782 24.78 2.60 17.36
CA PRO A 782 23.84 2.60 16.23
C PRO A 782 23.19 3.98 16.01
N ARG A 783 24.02 5.03 15.92
CA ARG A 783 23.66 6.42 15.70
C ARG A 783 24.24 6.89 14.37
N TYR A 784 23.57 7.88 13.81
CA TYR A 784 24.05 8.58 12.63
C TYR A 784 25.10 9.62 13.02
N ASP A 785 26.06 9.89 12.12
CA ASP A 785 26.96 11.02 12.28
C ASP A 785 26.18 12.33 12.09
N SER A 786 25.90 13.01 13.20
CA SER A 786 25.16 14.28 13.24
C SER A 786 25.72 15.39 12.34
N ARG A 787 27.02 15.29 11.96
CA ARG A 787 27.66 16.25 11.05
C ARG A 787 27.14 16.18 9.63
N VAL A 788 26.55 15.04 9.22
CA VAL A 788 26.01 14.81 7.87
C VAL A 788 24.53 14.44 7.88
N LEU A 789 24.00 13.87 8.97
CA LEU A 789 22.60 13.45 9.03
C LEU A 789 22.00 13.71 10.42
N THR A 790 20.84 14.36 10.45
CA THR A 790 19.99 14.39 11.65
C THR A 790 18.65 13.69 11.37
N LYS A 791 18.31 12.71 12.21
CA LYS A 791 16.99 12.08 12.26
C LYS A 791 16.10 12.85 13.24
N LEU A 792 14.94 13.32 12.79
CA LEU A 792 13.94 13.99 13.64
C LEU A 792 13.00 12.94 14.26
N LEU A 793 12.82 12.97 15.59
CA LEU A 793 12.10 11.91 16.33
C LEU A 793 10.71 12.33 16.84
N ARG A 794 10.53 13.60 17.19
CA ARG A 794 9.29 14.11 17.80
C ARG A 794 8.20 14.33 16.76
N ASN A 795 7.13 13.55 16.81
CA ASN A 795 5.95 13.65 15.95
C ASN A 795 4.94 14.66 16.53
N TYR A 796 4.62 15.71 15.78
CA TYR A 796 3.69 16.77 16.16
C TYR A 796 2.31 16.64 15.50
N ARG A 797 1.97 15.48 14.92
CA ARG A 797 0.77 15.30 14.10
C ARG A 797 -0.28 14.42 14.75
N SER A 798 0.09 13.19 15.09
CA SER A 798 -0.86 12.08 15.22
C SER A 798 -1.08 11.68 16.68
N HIS A 799 -2.27 11.15 16.96
CA HIS A 799 -2.58 10.48 18.21
C HIS A 799 -1.63 9.29 18.47
N PRO A 800 -1.24 8.98 19.74
CA PRO A 800 -0.37 7.85 20.07
C PRO A 800 -0.78 6.52 19.45
N ALA A 801 -2.07 6.18 19.48
CA ALA A 801 -2.60 4.95 18.87
C ALA A 801 -2.31 4.87 17.36
N ILE A 802 -2.51 5.98 16.63
CA ILE A 802 -2.25 6.07 15.19
C ILE A 802 -0.74 5.94 14.90
N LEU A 803 0.11 6.52 15.75
CA LEU A 803 1.56 6.51 15.56
C LEU A 803 2.21 5.17 15.93
N LYS A 804 1.66 4.43 16.90
CA LYS A 804 2.28 3.23 17.49
C LYS A 804 2.73 2.22 16.43
N LEU A 805 1.82 1.78 15.57
CA LEU A 805 2.13 0.74 14.59
C LEU A 805 3.08 1.20 13.47
N PRO A 806 2.89 2.36 12.81
CA PRO A 806 3.89 2.89 11.87
C PRO A 806 5.28 3.04 12.49
N ASN A 807 5.35 3.48 13.75
CA ASN A 807 6.61 3.64 14.48
C ASN A 807 7.33 2.29 14.65
N GLN A 808 6.58 1.25 15.04
CA GLN A 808 7.10 -0.11 15.16
C GLN A 808 7.55 -0.69 13.81
N MET A 809 6.74 -0.53 12.76
CA MET A 809 7.00 -1.18 11.47
C MET A 809 8.11 -0.50 10.65
N PHE A 810 8.23 0.82 10.72
CA PHE A 810 9.08 1.58 9.79
C PHE A 810 10.19 2.39 10.46
N TYR A 811 10.09 2.65 11.76
CA TYR A 811 10.94 3.61 12.46
C TYR A 811 11.53 3.08 13.77
N GLU A 812 11.52 1.76 13.97
CA GLU A 812 12.21 1.08 15.08
C GLU A 812 11.79 1.54 16.47
N ASN A 813 10.53 1.99 16.61
CA ASN A 813 9.98 2.57 17.84
C ASN A 813 10.68 3.85 18.34
N GLU A 814 11.47 4.53 17.51
CA GLU A 814 12.20 5.74 17.92
C GLU A 814 11.33 7.02 17.95
N LEU A 815 10.13 7.03 17.35
CA LEU A 815 9.29 8.23 17.30
C LEU A 815 8.58 8.52 18.63
N GLU A 816 8.57 9.81 19.00
CA GLU A 816 7.98 10.32 20.24
C GLU A 816 6.73 11.16 19.94
N VAL A 817 5.67 11.03 20.74
CA VAL A 817 4.43 11.80 20.52
C VAL A 817 4.53 13.19 21.17
N HIS A 818 4.50 14.23 20.35
CA HIS A 818 4.44 15.65 20.74
C HIS A 818 3.28 16.40 20.08
N ALA A 819 2.33 15.69 19.47
CA ALA A 819 1.14 16.28 18.88
C ALA A 819 0.29 16.98 19.96
N ASP A 820 -0.32 18.11 19.58
CA ASP A 820 -1.22 18.87 20.45
C ASP A 820 -2.35 17.98 20.99
N GLU A 821 -2.46 17.90 22.32
CA GLU A 821 -3.36 16.95 22.98
C GLU A 821 -4.83 17.26 22.69
N MET A 822 -5.19 18.54 22.63
CA MET A 822 -6.56 18.98 22.36
C MET A 822 -6.98 18.61 20.93
N VAL A 823 -6.08 18.75 19.96
CA VAL A 823 -6.34 18.36 18.57
C VAL A 823 -6.39 16.84 18.44
N ARG A 824 -5.36 16.12 18.91
CA ARG A 824 -5.22 14.68 18.67
C ARG A 824 -6.28 13.84 19.40
N ASN A 825 -6.76 14.30 20.56
CA ASN A 825 -7.80 13.60 21.34
C ASN A 825 -9.23 14.06 20.99
N SER A 826 -9.40 15.01 20.06
CA SER A 826 -10.69 15.64 19.77
C SER A 826 -11.80 14.70 19.28
N LEU A 827 -11.44 13.49 18.84
CA LEU A 827 -12.34 12.47 18.30
C LEU A 827 -12.34 11.15 19.09
N CYS A 828 -11.62 11.06 20.22
CA CYS A 828 -11.56 9.87 21.07
C CYS A 828 -12.93 9.43 21.64
N SER A 829 -13.87 10.36 21.79
CA SER A 829 -15.22 10.09 22.29
C SER A 829 -16.26 9.90 21.18
N TRP A 830 -15.88 9.96 19.90
CA TRP A 830 -16.80 9.83 18.78
C TRP A 830 -17.68 8.58 18.90
N SER A 831 -19.00 8.74 18.75
CA SER A 831 -19.99 7.70 19.07
C SER A 831 -19.79 6.41 18.29
N LYS A 832 -19.30 6.50 17.05
CA LYS A 832 -19.10 5.36 16.14
C LYS A 832 -17.78 4.60 16.36
N LEU A 833 -16.90 5.04 17.27
CA LEU A 833 -15.72 4.26 17.65
C LEU A 833 -16.16 3.01 18.43
N PRO A 834 -15.76 1.80 17.99
CA PRO A 834 -16.02 0.56 18.74
C PRO A 834 -15.37 0.59 20.12
N GLN A 835 -14.13 1.10 20.20
CA GLN A 835 -13.40 1.30 21.43
C GLN A 835 -13.15 2.79 21.68
N LYS A 836 -13.64 3.30 22.82
CA LYS A 836 -13.38 4.69 23.24
C LYS A 836 -11.90 4.92 23.52
N ASP A 837 -11.45 6.16 23.29
CA ASP A 837 -10.06 6.59 23.44
C ASP A 837 -9.05 5.90 22.51
N PHE A 838 -9.52 5.09 21.57
CA PHE A 838 -8.73 4.47 20.52
C PHE A 838 -9.21 4.98 19.15
N PRO A 839 -8.65 6.08 18.63
CA PRO A 839 -9.16 6.75 17.43
C PRO A 839 -8.67 6.09 16.12
N ILE A 840 -8.78 4.78 16.06
CA ILE A 840 -8.61 3.96 14.86
C ILE A 840 -9.86 3.11 14.73
N LEU A 841 -10.36 2.99 13.49
CA LEU A 841 -11.48 2.14 13.15
C LEU A 841 -11.16 1.35 11.90
N PHE A 842 -11.17 0.02 12.00
CA PHE A 842 -11.18 -0.86 10.84
C PHE A 842 -12.61 -1.33 10.59
N HIS A 843 -13.19 -0.99 9.45
CA HIS A 843 -14.47 -1.49 8.98
C HIS A 843 -14.24 -2.52 7.87
N GLY A 844 -14.51 -3.79 8.19
CA GLY A 844 -14.44 -4.90 7.25
C GLY A 844 -15.59 -4.88 6.24
N VAL A 845 -15.27 -4.89 4.94
CA VAL A 845 -16.27 -4.93 3.85
C VAL A 845 -15.90 -6.04 2.87
N GLU A 846 -16.75 -7.07 2.76
CA GLU A 846 -16.65 -8.08 1.69
C GLU A 846 -17.44 -7.59 0.47
N GLY A 847 -16.90 -6.63 -0.29
CA GLY A 847 -17.60 -6.05 -1.44
C GLY A 847 -17.38 -6.81 -2.76
N LYS A 848 -17.79 -6.19 -3.87
CA LYS A 848 -17.40 -6.59 -5.24
C LYS A 848 -16.44 -5.54 -5.78
N ASP A 849 -15.28 -5.97 -6.27
CA ASP A 849 -14.40 -5.08 -7.02
C ASP A 849 -14.70 -5.14 -8.52
N GLU A 850 -15.32 -4.07 -9.02
CA GLU A 850 -15.86 -3.96 -10.38
C GLU A 850 -14.99 -3.06 -11.28
N ARG A 851 -15.21 -3.16 -12.59
CA ARG A 851 -14.59 -2.31 -13.62
C ARG A 851 -15.66 -1.86 -14.61
N GLU A 852 -15.44 -0.72 -15.24
CA GLU A 852 -16.36 -0.15 -16.23
C GLU A 852 -15.62 0.31 -17.50
N GLY A 853 -16.25 0.07 -18.65
CA GLY A 853 -15.77 0.49 -19.97
C GLY A 853 -14.38 -0.08 -20.29
N GLN A 854 -13.49 0.73 -20.86
CA GLN A 854 -12.11 0.31 -21.13
C GLN A 854 -11.14 0.62 -19.97
N SER A 855 -11.66 1.00 -18.80
CA SER A 855 -10.82 1.39 -17.67
C SER A 855 -10.28 0.16 -16.92
N PRO A 856 -8.95 0.03 -16.77
CA PRO A 856 -8.37 -1.07 -16.01
C PRO A 856 -8.46 -0.86 -14.48
N SER A 857 -8.88 0.32 -14.01
CA SER A 857 -9.01 0.63 -12.57
C SER A 857 -10.29 0.07 -11.98
N PHE A 858 -10.22 -0.39 -10.74
CA PHE A 858 -11.30 -0.99 -9.97
C PHE A 858 -12.08 0.02 -9.13
N PHE A 859 -13.32 -0.30 -8.78
CA PHE A 859 -14.12 0.37 -7.74
C PHE A 859 -14.94 -0.66 -6.96
N ASN A 860 -15.42 -0.27 -5.77
CA ASN A 860 -16.22 -1.11 -4.88
C ASN A 860 -17.30 -0.24 -4.23
N SER A 861 -18.54 -0.42 -4.69
CA SER A 861 -19.72 0.36 -4.28
C SER A 861 -20.09 0.17 -2.80
N ALA A 862 -19.86 -1.02 -2.25
CA ALA A 862 -20.07 -1.29 -0.82
C ALA A 862 -19.11 -0.46 0.04
N GLU A 863 -17.83 -0.40 -0.32
CA GLU A 863 -16.88 0.49 0.37
C GLU A 863 -17.24 1.97 0.21
N VAL A 864 -17.71 2.40 -0.98
CA VAL A 864 -18.18 3.79 -1.19
C VAL A 864 -19.30 4.15 -0.22
N THR A 865 -20.28 3.25 -0.04
CA THR A 865 -21.40 3.45 0.89
C THR A 865 -20.88 3.69 2.30
N VAL A 866 -20.07 2.78 2.83
CA VAL A 866 -19.52 2.87 4.21
C VAL A 866 -18.70 4.14 4.40
N VAL A 867 -17.89 4.53 3.40
CA VAL A 867 -17.11 5.78 3.46
C VAL A 867 -18.03 7.01 3.57
N VAL A 868 -19.10 7.06 2.77
CA VAL A 868 -20.03 8.19 2.77
C VAL A 868 -20.82 8.26 4.07
N GLU A 869 -21.27 7.13 4.61
CA GLU A 869 -21.93 7.06 5.92
C GLU A 869 -21.05 7.66 7.03
N TYR A 870 -19.76 7.29 7.07
CA TYR A 870 -18.83 7.86 8.05
C TYR A 870 -18.57 9.35 7.85
N VAL A 871 -18.52 9.83 6.61
CA VAL A 871 -18.42 11.27 6.31
C VAL A 871 -19.64 12.01 6.88
N GLU A 872 -20.84 11.53 6.60
CA GLU A 872 -22.08 12.14 7.07
C GLU A 872 -22.17 12.13 8.61
N ASP A 873 -21.82 11.01 9.25
CA ASP A 873 -21.74 10.89 10.72
C ASP A 873 -20.74 11.88 11.35
N LEU A 874 -19.58 12.08 10.72
CA LEU A 874 -18.55 13.00 11.20
C LEU A 874 -18.98 14.47 11.09
N LEU A 875 -19.65 14.82 9.99
CA LEU A 875 -20.17 16.18 9.76
C LEU A 875 -21.39 16.48 10.63
N ALA A 876 -22.23 15.47 10.92
CA ALA A 876 -23.40 15.59 11.79
C ALA A 876 -23.07 15.56 13.30
N LYS A 877 -21.83 15.19 13.66
CA LYS A 877 -21.37 15.06 15.05
C LYS A 877 -21.68 16.32 15.87
N ARG A 878 -22.36 16.13 17.00
CA ARG A 878 -22.64 17.16 18.01
C ARG A 878 -21.67 17.04 19.20
N GLY A 879 -21.30 18.18 19.78
CA GLY A 879 -20.39 18.25 20.94
C GLY A 879 -18.90 18.14 20.58
N GLY A 880 -18.05 18.73 21.43
CA GLY A 880 -16.60 18.83 21.19
C GLY A 880 -16.23 19.70 19.99
N ARG A 881 -15.12 19.39 19.32
CA ARG A 881 -14.68 20.10 18.11
C ARG A 881 -15.63 19.81 16.94
N LYS A 882 -16.16 20.86 16.29
CA LYS A 882 -16.91 20.77 15.04
C LYS A 882 -15.96 20.40 13.89
N ILE A 883 -16.37 19.43 13.08
CA ILE A 883 -15.62 18.94 11.92
C ILE A 883 -16.11 19.66 10.67
N LYS A 884 -15.19 20.18 9.85
CA LYS A 884 -15.49 20.78 8.54
C LYS A 884 -15.13 19.80 7.43
N GLU A 885 -15.67 20.00 6.23
CA GLU A 885 -15.30 19.20 5.04
C GLU A 885 -13.79 19.21 4.78
N SER A 886 -13.14 20.38 4.93
CA SER A 886 -11.70 20.54 4.79
C SER A 886 -10.86 19.79 5.84
N ASP A 887 -11.47 19.38 6.95
CA ASP A 887 -10.82 18.59 8.01
C ASP A 887 -10.75 17.09 7.66
N ILE A 888 -11.48 16.64 6.64
CA ILE A 888 -11.58 15.24 6.20
C ILE A 888 -10.75 15.04 4.93
N GLY A 889 -10.05 13.91 4.86
CA GLY A 889 -9.41 13.43 3.63
C GLY A 889 -9.73 11.98 3.36
N ILE A 890 -10.05 11.66 2.11
CA ILE A 890 -10.35 10.28 1.69
C ILE A 890 -9.27 9.82 0.72
N ILE A 891 -8.62 8.72 1.08
CA ILE A 891 -7.51 8.13 0.34
C ILE A 891 -7.98 6.81 -0.26
N SER A 892 -7.82 6.66 -1.58
CA SER A 892 -8.04 5.37 -2.24
C SER A 892 -7.02 5.12 -3.34
N PRO A 893 -6.51 3.88 -3.48
CA PRO A 893 -5.49 3.58 -4.48
C PRO A 893 -6.01 3.50 -5.91
N TYR A 894 -7.31 3.28 -6.08
CA TYR A 894 -7.91 3.11 -7.39
C TYR A 894 -8.63 4.37 -7.81
N ARG A 895 -8.26 4.87 -8.98
CA ARG A 895 -8.81 6.10 -9.54
C ARG A 895 -10.34 6.02 -9.74
N ARG A 896 -10.86 4.88 -10.22
CA ARG A 896 -12.31 4.69 -10.37
C ARG A 896 -13.04 4.78 -9.04
N GLN A 897 -12.45 4.27 -7.95
CA GLN A 897 -12.98 4.48 -6.60
C GLN A 897 -13.00 5.98 -6.22
N VAL A 898 -11.90 6.70 -6.46
CA VAL A 898 -11.81 8.15 -6.22
C VAL A 898 -12.91 8.91 -6.97
N GLN A 899 -13.14 8.60 -8.24
CA GLN A 899 -14.19 9.23 -9.05
C GLN A 899 -15.59 8.96 -8.49
N LYS A 900 -15.90 7.68 -8.17
CA LYS A 900 -17.22 7.31 -7.64
C LYS A 900 -17.47 8.01 -6.31
N LEU A 901 -16.47 8.06 -5.42
CA LEU A 901 -16.53 8.84 -4.18
C LEU A 901 -16.78 10.33 -4.43
N GLN A 902 -16.00 10.96 -5.32
CA GLN A 902 -16.18 12.39 -5.65
C GLN A 902 -17.56 12.68 -6.24
N ALA A 903 -18.08 11.80 -7.11
CA ALA A 903 -19.38 11.96 -7.73
C ALA A 903 -20.51 11.87 -6.68
N VAL A 904 -20.46 10.89 -5.78
CA VAL A 904 -21.45 10.73 -4.71
C VAL A 904 -21.39 11.89 -3.72
N LEU A 905 -20.19 12.27 -3.27
CA LEU A 905 -20.03 13.40 -2.35
C LEU A 905 -20.52 14.70 -2.96
N ARG A 906 -20.27 14.94 -4.26
CA ARG A 906 -20.82 16.11 -4.97
C ARG A 906 -22.35 16.08 -5.02
N LYS A 907 -22.97 14.93 -5.31
CA LYS A 907 -24.44 14.76 -5.29
C LYS A 907 -25.01 15.02 -3.89
N ARG A 908 -24.25 14.72 -2.84
CA ARG A 908 -24.58 14.98 -1.43
C ARG A 908 -24.14 16.36 -0.91
N HIS A 909 -23.70 17.27 -1.79
CA HIS A 909 -23.24 18.63 -1.46
C HIS A 909 -21.98 18.73 -0.58
N HIS A 910 -21.08 17.75 -0.66
CA HIS A 910 -19.80 17.69 0.07
C HIS A 910 -18.58 17.80 -0.85
N SER A 911 -18.52 18.85 -1.67
CA SER A 911 -17.48 19.02 -2.69
C SER A 911 -16.11 19.46 -2.15
N ASP A 912 -16.02 19.97 -0.92
CA ASP A 912 -14.77 20.51 -0.37
C ASP A 912 -13.90 19.42 0.28
N ILE A 913 -14.42 18.20 0.40
CA ILE A 913 -13.68 17.04 0.90
C ILE A 913 -12.64 16.62 -0.14
N LYS A 914 -11.36 16.62 0.27
CA LYS A 914 -10.29 16.13 -0.59
C LYS A 914 -10.39 14.61 -0.71
N VAL A 915 -10.61 14.11 -1.93
CA VAL A 915 -10.49 12.70 -2.30
C VAL A 915 -9.35 12.55 -3.30
N GLY A 916 -8.50 11.53 -3.17
CA GLY A 916 -7.35 11.32 -4.04
C GLY A 916 -6.54 10.06 -3.71
N SER A 917 -5.49 9.82 -4.49
CA SER A 917 -4.57 8.71 -4.23
C SER A 917 -3.58 9.02 -3.10
N VAL A 918 -2.85 8.00 -2.62
CA VAL A 918 -1.82 8.18 -1.59
C VAL A 918 -0.76 9.20 -2.03
N GLU A 919 -0.39 9.19 -3.31
CA GLU A 919 0.57 10.11 -3.91
C GLU A 919 0.09 11.57 -3.81
N GLU A 920 -1.19 11.85 -4.06
CA GLU A 920 -1.75 13.20 -3.94
C GLU A 920 -1.78 13.72 -2.49
N PHE A 921 -1.84 12.81 -1.52
CA PHE A 921 -1.87 13.12 -0.09
C PHE A 921 -0.47 13.23 0.53
N GLN A 922 0.60 12.95 -0.21
CA GLN A 922 1.96 13.14 0.27
C GLN A 922 2.22 14.60 0.64
N GLY A 923 2.86 14.82 1.78
CA GLY A 923 3.07 16.17 2.35
C GLY A 923 1.81 16.84 2.92
N GLN A 924 0.62 16.30 2.69
CA GLN A 924 -0.63 16.79 3.27
C GLN A 924 -0.94 16.07 4.60
N GLU A 925 -1.88 16.63 5.35
CA GLU A 925 -2.42 16.07 6.59
C GLU A 925 -3.86 16.54 6.78
N ARG A 926 -4.66 15.76 7.49
CA ARG A 926 -6.06 16.07 7.81
C ARG A 926 -6.37 15.68 9.25
N LEU A 927 -7.43 16.28 9.81
CA LEU A 927 -7.88 15.91 11.14
C LEU A 927 -8.35 14.45 11.14
N VAL A 928 -9.14 14.10 10.13
CA VAL A 928 -9.65 12.75 9.86
C VAL A 928 -9.14 12.25 8.51
N ILE A 929 -8.69 11.00 8.48
CA ILE A 929 -8.39 10.28 7.23
C ILE A 929 -9.25 9.03 7.16
N ILE A 930 -9.89 8.84 6.01
CA ILE A 930 -10.61 7.61 5.65
C ILE A 930 -9.85 6.95 4.50
N VAL A 931 -9.50 5.68 4.64
CA VAL A 931 -8.80 4.90 3.60
C VAL A 931 -9.75 3.83 3.07
N SER A 932 -9.98 3.80 1.74
CA SER A 932 -10.74 2.72 1.07
C SER A 932 -9.79 1.88 0.21
N THR A 933 -9.75 0.57 0.45
CA THR A 933 -8.78 -0.35 -0.18
C THR A 933 -9.28 -1.05 -1.45
N VAL A 934 -10.61 -1.07 -1.66
CA VAL A 934 -11.35 -1.49 -2.86
C VAL A 934 -11.36 -2.99 -3.13
N ARG A 935 -10.20 -3.66 -3.11
CA ARG A 935 -10.06 -5.04 -3.59
C ARG A 935 -10.81 -6.03 -2.69
N SER A 936 -11.68 -6.84 -3.31
CA SER A 936 -12.48 -7.85 -2.61
C SER A 936 -12.58 -9.21 -3.34
N THR A 937 -11.83 -9.43 -4.43
CA THR A 937 -11.90 -10.69 -5.20
C THR A 937 -11.45 -11.90 -4.37
N LYS A 938 -12.22 -13.00 -4.37
CA LYS A 938 -11.92 -14.19 -3.56
C LYS A 938 -10.63 -14.94 -4.03
N PRO A 939 -9.86 -15.54 -3.10
CA PRO A 939 -8.56 -16.19 -3.36
C PRO A 939 -8.61 -17.53 -4.12
N GLU A 940 -9.74 -17.89 -4.73
CA GLU A 940 -9.97 -19.21 -5.35
C GLU A 940 -9.10 -19.45 -6.60
N HIS A 941 -8.28 -18.46 -6.96
CA HIS A 941 -7.26 -18.53 -7.99
C HIS A 941 -5.89 -18.28 -7.33
N ILE A 942 -5.09 -19.34 -7.38
CA ILE A 942 -3.72 -19.62 -6.93
C ILE A 942 -2.83 -18.39 -6.70
N GLN A 943 -2.08 -18.38 -5.59
CA GLN A 943 -0.88 -17.60 -5.19
C GLN A 943 -0.30 -16.54 -6.16
N MET A 944 -0.23 -16.81 -7.47
CA MET A 944 0.06 -15.81 -8.50
C MET A 944 -0.94 -14.63 -8.47
N ASP A 945 -2.24 -14.89 -8.32
CA ASP A 945 -3.28 -13.86 -8.23
C ASP A 945 -3.18 -13.00 -6.96
N ILE A 946 -2.57 -13.52 -5.89
CA ILE A 946 -2.30 -12.75 -4.66
C ILE A 946 -1.22 -11.70 -4.95
N ASP A 947 -0.16 -12.07 -5.65
CA ASP A 947 0.90 -11.14 -6.06
C ASP A 947 0.40 -10.12 -7.12
N TYR A 948 -0.50 -10.54 -8.02
CA TYR A 948 -1.01 -9.67 -9.10
C TYR A 948 -2.23 -8.81 -8.71
N LYS A 949 -3.14 -9.26 -7.84
CA LYS A 949 -4.37 -8.51 -7.46
C LYS A 949 -4.16 -7.52 -6.32
N LEU A 950 -3.26 -7.79 -5.38
CA LEU A 950 -2.93 -6.86 -4.28
C LEU A 950 -1.95 -5.76 -4.69
N GLY A 951 -1.45 -5.71 -5.93
CA GLY A 951 -0.26 -4.94 -6.34
C GLY A 951 -0.06 -3.54 -5.73
N PHE A 952 -1.12 -2.74 -5.52
CA PHE A 952 -1.00 -1.46 -4.79
C PHE A 952 -0.85 -1.65 -3.28
N VAL A 953 -1.68 -2.51 -2.70
CA VAL A 953 -1.81 -2.82 -1.28
C VAL A 953 -0.50 -3.40 -0.73
N LYS A 954 0.24 -4.19 -1.51
CA LYS A 954 1.53 -4.81 -1.14
C LYS A 954 2.72 -3.82 -0.98
N ASN A 955 2.49 -2.50 -1.07
CA ASN A 955 3.55 -1.51 -0.97
C ASN A 955 3.63 -0.91 0.46
N PRO A 956 4.68 -1.23 1.25
CA PRO A 956 4.81 -0.76 2.62
C PRO A 956 4.94 0.77 2.73
N LYS A 957 5.62 1.42 1.77
CA LYS A 957 5.76 2.88 1.73
C LYS A 957 4.41 3.57 1.52
N ARG A 958 3.52 2.99 0.70
CA ARG A 958 2.14 3.49 0.48
C ARG A 958 1.28 3.34 1.72
N LEU A 959 1.31 2.18 2.37
CA LEU A 959 0.61 1.97 3.64
C LEU A 959 1.07 3.00 4.68
N ASN A 960 2.39 3.15 4.87
CA ASN A 960 2.97 4.10 5.81
C ASN A 960 2.47 5.53 5.55
N VAL A 961 2.49 6.00 4.30
CA VAL A 961 1.96 7.33 3.97
C VAL A 961 0.47 7.41 4.33
N ALA A 962 -0.35 6.47 3.88
CA ALA A 962 -1.80 6.48 4.05
C ALA A 962 -2.23 6.59 5.53
N ILE A 963 -1.67 5.75 6.40
CA ILE A 963 -2.06 5.69 7.82
C ILE A 963 -1.45 6.82 8.67
N THR A 964 -0.41 7.51 8.18
CA THR A 964 0.26 8.62 8.90
C THR A 964 -0.19 10.01 8.47
N ARG A 965 -1.29 10.11 7.71
CA ARG A 965 -1.91 11.41 7.32
C ARG A 965 -2.86 11.97 8.37
N ALA A 966 -3.40 11.12 9.26
CA ALA A 966 -4.40 11.49 10.26
C ALA A 966 -3.79 12.19 11.48
N LYS A 967 -4.46 13.23 11.99
CA LYS A 967 -4.14 13.84 13.28
C LYS A 967 -4.89 13.20 14.43
N ALA A 968 -6.21 13.05 14.29
CA ALA A 968 -7.10 12.72 15.39
C ALA A 968 -7.97 11.48 15.16
N LEU A 969 -8.19 11.03 13.92
CA LEU A 969 -8.96 9.82 13.63
C LEU A 969 -8.51 9.18 12.31
N LEU A 970 -8.31 7.87 12.33
CA LEU A 970 -8.06 7.04 11.15
C LEU A 970 -9.18 6.02 10.99
N VAL A 971 -9.90 6.06 9.88
CA VAL A 971 -10.88 5.05 9.48
C VAL A 971 -10.35 4.30 8.28
N LEU A 972 -10.40 2.97 8.32
CA LEU A 972 -9.94 2.09 7.26
C LEU A 972 -11.10 1.19 6.86
N VAL A 973 -11.48 1.25 5.58
CA VAL A 973 -12.57 0.49 4.97
C VAL A 973 -11.96 -0.46 3.95
N GLY A 974 -12.18 -1.76 4.12
CA GLY A 974 -11.57 -2.75 3.23
C GLY A 974 -11.91 -4.19 3.57
N ASN A 975 -11.58 -5.10 2.67
CA ASN A 975 -11.82 -6.53 2.87
C ASN A 975 -10.74 -7.15 3.78
N PRO A 976 -11.08 -7.58 5.00
CA PRO A 976 -10.09 -8.08 5.97
C PRO A 976 -9.45 -9.39 5.51
N TYR A 977 -10.17 -10.26 4.79
CA TYR A 977 -9.66 -11.53 4.27
C TYR A 977 -8.61 -11.35 3.18
N MET A 978 -8.69 -10.27 2.41
CA MET A 978 -7.69 -9.92 1.39
C MET A 978 -6.49 -9.21 2.02
N LEU A 979 -6.75 -8.30 2.95
CA LEU A 979 -5.71 -7.51 3.59
C LEU A 979 -4.84 -8.35 4.54
N SER A 980 -5.40 -9.39 5.17
CA SER A 980 -4.64 -10.32 6.02
C SER A 980 -3.57 -11.14 5.26
N LYS A 981 -3.60 -11.16 3.93
CA LYS A 981 -2.60 -11.85 3.09
C LYS A 981 -1.29 -11.08 2.93
N ASP A 982 -1.30 -9.77 3.16
CA ASP A 982 -0.08 -8.96 3.17
C ASP A 982 0.45 -8.80 4.61
N GLU A 983 1.77 -8.91 4.79
CA GLU A 983 2.38 -8.87 6.12
C GLU A 983 2.10 -7.56 6.88
N CYS A 984 2.19 -6.41 6.20
CA CYS A 984 2.03 -5.11 6.83
C CYS A 984 0.56 -4.81 7.13
N TRP A 985 -0.33 -5.16 6.20
CA TRP A 985 -1.77 -5.01 6.41
C TRP A 985 -2.31 -5.97 7.46
N ASN A 986 -1.80 -7.21 7.51
CA ASN A 986 -2.14 -8.15 8.57
C ASN A 986 -1.73 -7.62 9.94
N LYS A 987 -0.51 -7.08 10.08
CA LYS A 987 -0.08 -6.40 11.32
C LYS A 987 -1.02 -5.25 11.72
N PHE A 988 -1.53 -4.48 10.75
CA PHE A 988 -2.51 -3.42 11.01
C PHE A 988 -3.87 -3.97 11.46
N LEU A 989 -4.37 -5.00 10.78
CA LEU A 989 -5.64 -5.66 11.13
C LEU A 989 -5.57 -6.27 12.53
N GLN A 990 -4.50 -7.00 12.84
CA GLN A 990 -4.25 -7.59 14.17
C GLN A 990 -4.18 -6.51 15.25
N TYR A 991 -3.48 -5.41 14.99
CA TYR A 991 -3.45 -4.28 15.92
C TYR A 991 -4.84 -3.71 16.19
N CYS A 992 -5.73 -3.68 15.21
CA CYS A 992 -7.12 -3.27 15.41
C CYS A 992 -7.93 -4.30 16.20
N LEU A 993 -7.79 -5.59 15.91
CA LEU A 993 -8.49 -6.68 16.62
C LEU A 993 -8.09 -6.75 18.10
N GLU A 994 -6.79 -6.72 18.40
CA GLU A 994 -6.26 -6.74 19.78
C GLU A 994 -6.75 -5.57 20.64
N ASN A 995 -7.10 -4.44 20.00
CA ASN A 995 -7.58 -3.23 20.67
C ASN A 995 -9.10 -3.02 20.54
N ASN A 996 -9.85 -4.04 20.11
CA ASN A 996 -11.30 -3.98 19.91
C ASN A 996 -11.75 -2.82 18.99
N ALA A 997 -10.96 -2.53 17.96
CA ALA A 997 -11.14 -1.40 17.04
C ALA A 997 -11.68 -1.83 15.66
N TYR A 998 -12.30 -3.00 15.59
CA TYR A 998 -12.83 -3.62 14.38
C TYR A 998 -14.37 -3.60 14.36
N THR A 999 -14.96 -3.40 13.18
CA THR A 999 -16.40 -3.50 12.92
C THR A 999 -16.67 -3.93 11.47
N GLY A 1000 -17.93 -4.07 11.07
CA GLY A 1000 -18.33 -4.44 9.70
C GLY A 1000 -18.59 -5.94 9.55
N CYS A 1001 -18.09 -6.54 8.47
CA CYS A 1001 -18.27 -7.95 8.18
C CYS A 1001 -17.61 -8.85 9.25
N HIS A 1002 -18.14 -10.06 9.44
CA HIS A 1002 -17.51 -11.04 10.32
C HIS A 1002 -16.12 -11.40 9.80
N PHE A 1003 -15.12 -11.48 10.68
CA PHE A 1003 -13.75 -11.89 10.35
C PHE A 1003 -13.25 -12.87 11.41
N GLU A 1004 -12.82 -14.03 10.94
CA GLU A 1004 -12.17 -15.09 11.72
C GLU A 1004 -10.87 -15.43 11.00
N GLU A 1005 -9.81 -15.71 11.75
CA GLU A 1005 -8.55 -16.15 11.16
C GLU A 1005 -8.74 -17.48 10.42
N ASP A 1006 -8.00 -17.65 9.33
CA ASP A 1006 -8.13 -18.84 8.49
C ASP A 1006 -7.86 -20.14 9.28
N GLU A 1007 -7.06 -20.13 10.36
CA GLU A 1007 -6.85 -21.32 11.19
C GLU A 1007 -8.08 -21.66 12.05
N ASP A 1008 -8.65 -20.66 12.74
CA ASP A 1008 -9.83 -20.83 13.60
C ASP A 1008 -11.07 -21.19 12.79
N ALA A 1009 -11.32 -20.47 11.69
CA ALA A 1009 -12.43 -20.76 10.79
C ALA A 1009 -12.32 -22.17 10.19
N LEU A 1010 -11.09 -22.64 9.96
CA LEU A 1010 -10.84 -23.98 9.44
C LEU A 1010 -11.08 -25.06 10.48
N GLU A 1011 -10.63 -24.86 11.72
CA GLU A 1011 -10.92 -25.78 12.83
C GLU A 1011 -12.44 -25.96 13.04
N ASP A 1012 -13.21 -24.87 12.99
CA ASP A 1012 -14.66 -24.90 13.12
C ASP A 1012 -15.35 -25.63 11.96
N ILE A 1013 -14.93 -25.37 10.71
CA ILE A 1013 -15.44 -26.07 9.53
C ILE A 1013 -15.14 -27.56 9.63
N ILE A 1014 -13.91 -27.92 10.00
CA ILE A 1014 -13.47 -29.30 10.17
C ILE A 1014 -14.30 -30.00 11.25
N GLN A 1015 -14.49 -29.38 12.41
CA GLN A 1015 -15.25 -29.98 13.51
C GLN A 1015 -16.68 -30.30 13.06
N LYS A 1016 -17.31 -29.40 12.31
CA LYS A 1016 -18.63 -29.64 11.71
C LYS A 1016 -18.60 -30.77 10.67
N MET A 1017 -17.57 -30.83 9.82
CA MET A 1017 -17.45 -31.88 8.81
C MET A 1017 -17.24 -33.28 9.42
N ASP A 1018 -16.45 -33.39 10.50
CA ASP A 1018 -16.26 -34.64 11.26
C ASP A 1018 -17.57 -35.09 11.92
N THR A 1019 -18.35 -34.16 12.51
CA THR A 1019 -19.68 -34.51 13.06
C THR A 1019 -20.66 -35.02 12.00
N LEU A 1020 -20.50 -34.60 10.75
CA LEU A 1020 -21.34 -34.99 9.62
C LEU A 1020 -20.84 -36.26 8.91
N LYS A 1021 -19.78 -36.91 9.42
CA LYS A 1021 -19.13 -38.11 8.84
C LYS A 1021 -18.69 -37.97 7.37
N ILE A 1022 -18.40 -36.75 6.93
CA ILE A 1022 -17.90 -36.49 5.57
C ILE A 1022 -16.47 -37.06 5.40
N SER A 1023 -15.73 -37.17 6.51
CA SER A 1023 -14.38 -37.74 6.58
C SER A 1023 -14.29 -39.21 6.14
N ASP A 1024 -15.39 -39.95 6.19
CA ASP A 1024 -15.43 -41.38 5.89
C ASP A 1024 -15.61 -41.66 4.38
N LEU A 1025 -15.87 -40.62 3.58
CA LEU A 1025 -15.96 -40.67 2.10
C LEU A 1025 -14.58 -40.50 1.41
N VAL A 1026 -13.50 -40.33 2.19
CA VAL A 1026 -12.14 -40.13 1.68
C VAL A 1026 -11.47 -41.50 1.48
N ASP A 1027 -11.86 -42.22 0.41
CA ASP A 1027 -11.13 -43.42 -0.02
C ASP A 1027 -9.95 -43.08 -0.95
N LYS A 1028 -8.96 -43.98 -0.94
CA LYS A 1028 -7.61 -43.86 -1.53
C LYS A 1028 -7.61 -43.37 -2.99
N PRO A 1029 -6.59 -42.60 -3.42
CA PRO A 1029 -6.49 -42.11 -4.78
C PRO A 1029 -6.36 -43.29 -5.76
N GLU A 1030 -7.41 -43.52 -6.55
CA GLU A 1030 -7.28 -44.28 -7.80
C GLU A 1030 -6.49 -43.42 -8.79
N GLY A 1031 -5.44 -44.01 -9.35
CA GLY A 1031 -4.62 -43.38 -10.38
C GLY A 1031 -5.45 -43.12 -11.63
N GLY A 1032 -5.90 -41.88 -11.78
CA GLY A 1032 -6.48 -41.35 -13.01
C GLY A 1032 -5.53 -40.30 -13.58
N GLU A 1033 -5.04 -40.57 -14.79
CA GLU A 1033 -4.30 -39.60 -15.60
C GLU A 1033 -5.18 -38.38 -15.85
N ASP A 1034 -4.70 -37.22 -15.41
CA ASP A 1034 -5.35 -35.92 -15.60
C ASP A 1034 -5.19 -35.53 -17.08
N GLN A 1035 -6.21 -35.82 -17.88
CA GLN A 1035 -6.28 -35.37 -19.27
C GLN A 1035 -6.53 -33.86 -19.31
N GLY A 1036 -5.47 -33.13 -19.66
CA GLY A 1036 -5.53 -31.95 -20.52
C GLY A 1036 -6.45 -30.83 -20.06
N VAL A 1037 -5.95 -29.98 -19.17
CA VAL A 1037 -6.47 -28.62 -19.02
C VAL A 1037 -6.28 -27.88 -20.34
N SER A 1038 -7.40 -27.44 -20.91
CA SER A 1038 -7.52 -26.64 -22.12
C SER A 1038 -6.54 -25.46 -22.14
N ALA A 1039 -5.83 -25.32 -23.26
CA ALA A 1039 -4.90 -24.24 -23.56
C ALA A 1039 -5.64 -22.91 -23.76
N VAL A 1040 -6.10 -22.29 -22.66
CA VAL A 1040 -6.48 -20.86 -22.60
C VAL A 1040 -6.12 -20.31 -21.21
N ALA A 1041 -4.84 -20.37 -20.87
CA ALA A 1041 -4.30 -19.74 -19.66
C ALA A 1041 -2.87 -19.25 -19.91
N GLU A 1042 -2.70 -18.46 -20.96
CA GLU A 1042 -1.54 -17.58 -21.10
C GLU A 1042 -2.03 -16.14 -21.16
N GLN A 1043 -1.26 -15.27 -20.51
CA GLN A 1043 -1.41 -13.81 -20.42
C GLN A 1043 -2.42 -13.35 -19.38
N MET A 1044 -1.90 -12.87 -18.24
CA MET A 1044 -2.41 -11.68 -17.56
C MET A 1044 -1.49 -11.27 -16.39
N ASP A 1045 -0.38 -10.64 -16.74
CA ASP A 1045 0.24 -9.61 -15.90
C ASP A 1045 -0.74 -8.41 -15.80
N PRO A 1046 -0.66 -7.53 -14.79
CA PRO A 1046 -1.20 -6.20 -14.94
C PRO A 1046 -0.49 -5.58 -16.15
N GLU A 1047 -1.20 -5.35 -17.25
CA GLU A 1047 -0.69 -4.66 -18.46
C GLU A 1047 -0.13 -3.25 -18.15
N TRP A 1048 -0.03 -2.81 -16.89
CA TRP A 1048 0.68 -1.60 -16.47
C TRP A 1048 2.14 -1.86 -16.09
N ARG A 1049 2.63 -3.11 -16.17
CA ARG A 1049 4.02 -3.48 -15.88
C ARG A 1049 4.60 -4.60 -16.75
N GLY A 1050 3.93 -5.04 -17.82
CA GLY A 1050 4.30 -6.29 -18.50
C GLY A 1050 4.45 -6.26 -20.03
N ASP A 1051 4.42 -5.09 -20.69
CA ASP A 1051 4.56 -5.03 -22.16
C ASP A 1051 5.78 -4.21 -22.61
N MET A 1052 6.95 -4.83 -22.44
CA MET A 1052 7.97 -4.87 -23.49
C MET A 1052 7.96 -6.25 -24.14
#